data_AF-A0A815WS64-F1
#
_entry.id   AF-A0A815WS64-F1
#
_cell.length_a   1.000
_cell.length_b   1.000
_cell.length_c   1.000
_cell.angle_alpha   90.00
_cell.angle_beta   90.00
_cell.angle_gamma   90.00
#
_symmetry.space_group_name_H-M   'P 1'
#
loop_
_entity.id
_entity.type
_entity.pdbx_description
1 polymer ?
#
loop_
_entity_poly.entity_id
_entity_poly.type
_entity_poly.pdbx_seq_one_letter_code
_entity_poly.pdbx_strand_id
1 'polypeptide(L)'
;MALSFEINPRFLIDIPLHQSQQIIESSCAYELEQLVSLEQACQPLETLLGAELSLYVTVAKLNSQQPKHELSQDEAASIYLYTMEWDQPQNSLHILLNQALCHSNENQLHLWLKYLKLLFTALFKVPYGECHRVWRGISKDVREDYREGDEMSWWTLTSVTSSLDVLQSPMYLGREKIQTIFEIETKYGKPIREYSHLQNDDEILLLPGINLKVIGSSKHSDGFHIIHLREINSFVDLLLTEYHNPKLEEIIQSTEEHGTLSLDSMNLNDQDMGIIVKLGVRDKRCIVISLCNNAITSVGASILSQMFTYRNYFRTLILDGNQILDKGVEAIAKNASGDRIAVRVLKLNSVGMTDVGCQYLAKMVRVNHSIYHIYLNDNQIGNRGLRVLLATIESCDVPDFISAFGLTVCSSTKLSDQLYEVVVSTPEVLDNQTIRILLPNDYFTSGNTRRYPTGAAEDVTGNTSLIKVMPNGGRFGFYTNWVIPGSLYPQNWRTFHMEQLVPWIDVNLRTVAKKQGRAIAGLSMGGYGAIHYAQLYTDNFIYAASFSGALDIFDPPVQNLILHLTTIDDKPLVGPFGYPSEPLISNGWFVQNTLTRVAQLRDINIALYNGNNDYTDSTLLPGCSRLHDLLVIFNISVYFNAYGDGQSIGHGCDGKHDWACWKASLIDVLPRIMAVLQQQY
;
A
#
# COMPACT_ATOMS: atom_id res chain seq x y z
N MET A 1 38.91 -37.11 -7.47
CA MET A 1 38.23 -35.97 -8.11
C MET A 1 37.05 -36.52 -8.91
N ALA A 2 35.93 -36.72 -8.22
CA ALA A 2 34.63 -37.02 -8.79
C ALA A 2 33.67 -36.20 -7.93
N LEU A 3 33.15 -35.11 -8.50
CA LEU A 3 32.12 -34.28 -7.87
C LEU A 3 30.88 -35.16 -7.73
N SER A 4 30.59 -35.61 -6.51
CA SER A 4 29.28 -36.13 -6.15
C SER A 4 28.31 -34.94 -6.22
N PHE A 5 27.54 -34.88 -7.31
CA PHE A 5 26.37 -34.01 -7.37
C PHE A 5 25.30 -34.64 -6.48
N GLU A 6 25.30 -34.21 -5.21
CA GLU A 6 24.34 -34.65 -4.20
C GLU A 6 23.01 -33.91 -4.35
N ILE A 7 21.94 -34.66 -4.10
CA ILE A 7 20.53 -34.33 -4.34
C ILE A 7 20.06 -33.36 -3.26
N ASN A 8 19.30 -32.31 -3.61
CA ASN A 8 18.74 -31.38 -2.61
C ASN A 8 17.53 -32.03 -1.89
N PRO A 9 17.67 -32.43 -0.61
CA PRO A 9 16.65 -33.17 0.14
C PRO A 9 15.45 -32.29 0.53
N ARG A 10 15.53 -30.97 0.32
CA ARG A 10 14.46 -30.01 0.66
C ARG A 10 13.17 -30.26 -0.09
N PHE A 11 13.14 -31.09 -1.14
CA PHE A 11 12.05 -31.21 -2.10
C PHE A 11 11.15 -32.45 -1.98
N LEU A 12 11.26 -33.26 -0.92
CA LEU A 12 10.70 -34.62 -0.97
C LEU A 12 9.70 -35.04 0.10
N ILE A 13 9.43 -34.26 1.14
CA ILE A 13 8.57 -34.73 2.23
C ILE A 13 7.82 -33.53 2.77
N ASP A 14 6.52 -33.43 2.51
CA ASP A 14 5.52 -32.84 3.42
C ASP A 14 4.14 -32.99 2.75
N ILE A 15 3.38 -33.98 3.20
CA ILE A 15 1.97 -34.18 2.83
C ILE A 15 1.16 -33.43 3.90
N PRO A 16 0.28 -32.48 3.54
CA PRO A 16 -0.52 -31.77 4.53
C PRO A 16 -1.48 -32.73 5.23
N LEU A 17 -1.42 -32.74 6.56
CA LEU A 17 -2.45 -33.34 7.39
C LEU A 17 -3.60 -32.33 7.54
N HIS A 18 -4.82 -32.79 7.30
CA HIS A 18 -5.98 -32.15 7.90
C HIS A 18 -5.91 -32.32 9.44
N GLN A 19 -6.21 -31.26 10.20
CA GLN A 19 -6.25 -31.15 11.70
C GLN A 19 -4.94 -30.62 12.33
N SER A 20 -4.91 -29.81 13.40
CA SER A 20 -5.90 -29.42 14.44
C SER A 20 -5.59 -28.02 15.02
N GLN A 21 -6.57 -27.44 15.73
CA GLN A 21 -6.55 -26.18 16.48
C GLN A 21 -5.45 -26.07 17.57
N GLN A 22 -4.76 -27.19 17.87
CA GLN A 22 -3.71 -27.25 18.90
C GLN A 22 -2.33 -26.78 18.39
N ILE A 23 -2.09 -26.82 17.08
CA ILE A 23 -0.83 -26.38 16.45
C ILE A 23 -0.73 -24.85 16.42
N ILE A 24 -1.85 -24.15 16.27
CA ILE A 24 -1.93 -22.69 16.17
C ILE A 24 -1.56 -22.03 17.50
N GLU A 25 -2.09 -22.52 18.63
CA GLU A 25 -1.77 -21.97 19.96
C GLU A 25 -0.29 -22.15 20.33
N SER A 26 0.28 -23.30 20.00
CA SER A 26 1.69 -23.64 20.31
C SER A 26 2.68 -22.92 19.39
N SER A 27 2.31 -22.68 18.14
CA SER A 27 3.16 -21.98 17.15
C SER A 27 3.13 -20.46 17.26
N CYS A 28 2.21 -19.86 18.01
CA CYS A 28 2.22 -18.42 18.29
C CYS A 28 3.04 -18.05 19.55
N ALA A 29 3.45 -19.05 20.36
CA ALA A 29 4.19 -18.83 21.60
C ALA A 29 5.56 -18.14 21.40
N TYR A 30 6.13 -18.18 20.20
CA TYR A 30 7.38 -17.48 19.90
C TYR A 30 7.25 -15.96 20.06
N GLU A 31 6.05 -15.39 19.93
CA GLU A 31 5.86 -13.94 20.04
C GLU A 31 6.25 -13.41 21.43
N LEU A 32 6.06 -14.25 22.46
CA LEU A 32 6.43 -13.99 23.85
C LEU A 32 7.93 -14.14 24.12
N GLU A 33 8.69 -14.76 23.21
CA GLU A 33 10.14 -14.87 23.34
C GLU A 33 10.82 -13.52 23.10
N GLN A 34 11.92 -13.31 23.83
CA GLN A 34 12.79 -12.17 23.59
C GLN A 34 13.58 -12.39 22.29
N LEU A 35 13.77 -11.32 21.53
CA LEU A 35 14.68 -11.35 20.39
C LEU A 35 16.12 -11.45 20.91
N VAL A 36 16.83 -12.50 20.50
CA VAL A 36 18.18 -12.87 20.97
C VAL A 36 19.12 -13.11 19.78
N SER A 37 20.42 -13.29 20.04
CA SER A 37 21.37 -13.64 18.96
C SER A 37 21.08 -15.02 18.37
N LEU A 38 21.63 -15.33 17.19
CA LEU A 38 21.42 -16.64 16.56
C LEU A 38 21.93 -17.79 17.43
N GLU A 39 23.06 -17.61 18.12
CA GLU A 39 23.60 -18.60 19.06
C GLU A 39 22.63 -18.87 20.21
N GLN A 40 22.11 -17.80 20.83
CA GLN A 40 21.15 -17.92 21.93
C GLN A 40 19.82 -18.51 21.48
N ALA A 41 19.41 -18.22 20.25
CA ALA A 41 18.21 -18.79 19.65
C ALA A 41 18.34 -20.29 19.37
N CYS A 42 19.54 -20.72 18.97
CA CYS A 42 19.85 -22.11 18.64
C CYS A 42 20.25 -22.97 19.85
N GLN A 43 20.60 -22.37 21.00
CA GLN A 43 21.04 -23.09 22.20
C GLN A 43 20.08 -24.22 22.64
N PRO A 44 18.74 -24.05 22.67
CA PRO A 44 17.84 -25.14 23.03
C PRO A 44 17.85 -26.31 22.02
N LEU A 45 18.21 -26.02 20.76
CA LEU A 45 18.20 -26.97 19.66
C LEU A 45 19.46 -27.86 19.63
N GLU A 46 20.50 -27.56 20.40
CA GLU A 46 21.74 -28.37 20.46
C GLU A 46 21.44 -29.82 20.88
N THR A 47 20.44 -30.02 21.74
CA THR A 47 20.00 -31.36 22.18
C THR A 47 19.35 -32.17 21.06
N LEU A 48 18.79 -31.51 20.05
CA LEU A 48 18.08 -32.13 18.93
C LEU A 48 18.97 -32.29 17.70
N LEU A 49 19.75 -31.25 17.38
CA LEU A 49 20.58 -31.16 16.17
C LEU A 49 22.05 -31.56 16.40
N GLY A 50 22.45 -31.78 17.66
CA GLY A 50 23.79 -32.22 18.03
C GLY A 50 24.83 -31.10 18.04
N ALA A 51 26.08 -31.47 18.37
CA ALA A 51 27.18 -30.53 18.57
C ALA A 51 27.59 -29.75 17.30
N GLU A 52 27.27 -30.29 16.12
CA GLU A 52 27.59 -29.69 14.82
C GLU A 52 26.78 -28.41 14.54
N LEU A 53 25.63 -28.21 15.20
CA LEU A 53 24.81 -27.00 15.06
C LEU A 53 25.62 -25.72 15.24
N SER A 54 26.56 -25.71 16.20
CA SER A 54 27.44 -24.56 16.47
C SER A 54 28.29 -24.15 15.25
N LEU A 55 28.74 -25.13 14.46
CA LEU A 55 29.49 -24.89 13.22
C LEU A 55 28.58 -24.28 12.14
N TYR A 56 27.38 -24.83 11.95
CA TYR A 56 26.40 -24.30 10.99
C TYR A 56 25.99 -22.85 11.34
N VAL A 57 25.75 -22.57 12.62
CA VAL A 57 25.47 -21.20 13.12
C VAL A 57 26.62 -20.25 12.78
N THR A 58 27.88 -20.68 12.98
CA THR A 58 29.06 -19.89 12.66
C THR A 58 29.13 -19.59 11.15
N VAL A 59 28.92 -20.61 10.31
CA VAL A 59 28.93 -20.46 8.85
C VAL A 59 27.80 -19.51 8.39
N ALA A 60 26.60 -19.62 8.97
CA ALA A 60 25.48 -18.75 8.62
C ALA A 60 25.78 -17.27 8.93
N LYS A 61 26.39 -16.97 10.08
CA LYS A 61 26.77 -15.60 10.45
C LYS A 61 27.87 -15.03 9.57
N LEU A 62 28.86 -15.85 9.19
CA LEU A 62 29.92 -15.45 8.28
C LEU A 62 29.38 -15.05 6.90
N ASN A 63 28.35 -15.72 6.42
CA ASN A 63 27.70 -15.41 5.14
C ASN A 63 26.65 -14.29 5.21
N SER A 64 26.43 -13.71 6.39
CA SER A 64 25.37 -12.70 6.65
C SER A 64 25.90 -11.39 7.23
N GLN A 65 27.17 -11.02 6.98
CA GLN A 65 27.83 -9.87 7.63
C GLN A 65 27.27 -8.49 7.23
N GLN A 66 26.70 -8.35 6.04
CA GLN A 66 26.19 -7.09 5.52
C GLN A 66 24.79 -7.28 4.90
N PRO A 67 23.79 -7.57 5.73
CA PRO A 67 22.44 -7.84 5.24
C PRO A 67 21.76 -6.56 4.75
N LYS A 68 20.87 -6.71 3.77
CA LYS A 68 20.02 -5.62 3.24
C LYS A 68 18.72 -5.52 4.06
N HIS A 69 17.86 -4.58 3.68
CA HIS A 69 16.49 -4.39 4.22
C HIS A 69 16.39 -4.19 5.75
N GLU A 70 17.40 -3.55 6.37
CA GLU A 70 17.44 -3.31 7.83
C GLU A 70 17.45 -4.59 8.70
N LEU A 71 17.77 -5.74 8.10
CA LEU A 71 18.02 -6.96 8.87
C LEU A 71 19.29 -6.78 9.70
N SER A 72 19.31 -7.35 10.90
CA SER A 72 20.55 -7.58 11.64
C SER A 72 21.31 -8.78 11.06
N GLN A 73 22.60 -8.90 11.39
CA GLN A 73 23.39 -10.07 10.99
C GLN A 73 22.76 -11.37 11.50
N ASP A 74 22.27 -11.40 12.74
CA ASP A 74 21.64 -12.59 13.32
C ASP A 74 20.30 -12.93 12.65
N GLU A 75 19.52 -11.92 12.28
CA GLU A 75 18.27 -12.09 11.53
C GLU A 75 18.52 -12.68 10.14
N ALA A 76 19.45 -12.12 9.36
CA ALA A 76 19.80 -12.67 8.06
C ALA A 76 20.42 -14.07 8.16
N ALA A 77 21.29 -14.29 9.15
CA ALA A 77 21.89 -15.59 9.40
C ALA A 77 20.86 -16.65 9.80
N SER A 78 19.74 -16.28 10.42
CA SER A 78 18.67 -17.22 10.72
C SER A 78 18.00 -17.78 9.45
N ILE A 79 17.78 -16.93 8.44
CA ILE A 79 17.27 -17.34 7.12
C ILE A 79 18.31 -18.20 6.40
N TYR A 80 19.58 -17.77 6.42
CA TYR A 80 20.66 -18.53 5.81
C TYR A 80 20.75 -19.94 6.41
N LEU A 81 20.78 -20.05 7.75
CA LEU A 81 20.83 -21.31 8.47
C LEU A 81 19.65 -22.24 8.13
N TYR A 82 18.44 -21.70 7.97
CA TYR A 82 17.27 -22.47 7.55
C TYR A 82 17.47 -23.13 6.18
N THR A 83 18.13 -22.41 5.27
CA THR A 83 18.37 -22.87 3.89
C THR A 83 19.68 -23.67 3.71
N MET A 84 20.46 -23.88 4.76
CA MET A 84 21.73 -24.62 4.66
C MET A 84 21.49 -26.10 4.36
N GLU A 85 22.37 -26.69 3.56
CA GLU A 85 22.46 -28.15 3.40
C GLU A 85 23.36 -28.72 4.50
N TRP A 86 22.92 -29.84 5.07
CA TRP A 86 23.62 -30.50 6.17
C TRP A 86 24.12 -31.85 5.69
N ASP A 87 25.26 -32.29 6.21
CA ASP A 87 25.90 -33.57 5.86
C ASP A 87 24.99 -34.79 6.11
N GLN A 88 24.06 -34.68 7.06
CA GLN A 88 22.98 -35.64 7.29
C GLN A 88 21.63 -34.99 6.97
N PRO A 89 21.16 -35.09 5.71
CA PRO A 89 19.91 -34.49 5.24
C PRO A 89 18.73 -34.62 6.19
N GLN A 90 18.49 -35.83 6.70
CA GLN A 90 17.37 -36.20 7.58
C GLN A 90 17.39 -35.51 8.94
N ASN A 91 18.54 -34.96 9.36
CA ASN A 91 18.73 -34.24 10.62
C ASN A 91 18.99 -32.74 10.39
N SER A 92 18.71 -32.23 9.18
CA SER A 92 18.88 -30.82 8.90
C SER A 92 17.84 -29.96 9.61
N LEU A 93 18.20 -28.70 9.87
CA LEU A 93 17.37 -27.77 10.64
C LEU A 93 15.96 -27.64 10.05
N HIS A 94 15.84 -27.46 8.74
CA HIS A 94 14.53 -27.26 8.10
C HIS A 94 13.60 -28.48 8.22
N ILE A 95 14.14 -29.70 8.11
CA ILE A 95 13.34 -30.93 8.25
C ILE A 95 12.81 -31.04 9.67
N LEU A 96 13.67 -30.91 10.67
CA LEU A 96 13.23 -31.04 12.07
C LEU A 96 12.30 -29.90 12.49
N LEU A 97 12.50 -28.68 11.97
CA LEU A 97 11.58 -27.57 12.20
C LEU A 97 10.21 -27.84 11.59
N ASN A 98 10.14 -28.25 10.32
CA ASN A 98 8.86 -28.55 9.66
C ASN A 98 8.16 -29.76 10.29
N GLN A 99 8.90 -30.76 10.77
CA GLN A 99 8.35 -31.85 11.58
C GLN A 99 7.72 -31.33 12.87
N ALA A 100 8.41 -30.42 13.58
CA ALA A 100 7.90 -29.80 14.80
C ALA A 100 6.66 -28.94 14.56
N LEU A 101 6.60 -28.23 13.42
CA LEU A 101 5.44 -27.44 13.01
C LEU A 101 4.23 -28.31 12.62
N CYS A 102 4.44 -29.49 12.03
CA CYS A 102 3.36 -30.36 11.56
C CYS A 102 2.79 -31.32 12.61
N HIS A 103 3.62 -31.88 13.51
CA HIS A 103 3.23 -33.08 14.26
C HIS A 103 2.66 -32.82 15.66
N SER A 104 2.26 -31.59 16.00
CA SER A 104 1.65 -31.24 17.30
C SER A 104 2.44 -31.74 18.53
N ASN A 105 3.77 -31.91 18.41
CA ASN A 105 4.59 -32.30 19.55
C ASN A 105 4.99 -31.02 20.31
N GLU A 106 4.09 -30.55 21.19
CA GLU A 106 4.30 -29.36 22.04
C GLU A 106 5.65 -29.42 22.79
N ASN A 107 6.07 -30.63 23.18
CA ASN A 107 7.35 -30.89 23.84
C ASN A 107 8.57 -30.73 22.93
N GLN A 108 8.41 -30.51 21.62
CA GLN A 108 9.53 -30.16 20.73
C GLN A 108 9.43 -28.72 20.26
N LEU A 109 8.23 -28.21 19.96
CA LEU A 109 8.06 -26.85 19.44
C LEU A 109 8.56 -25.76 20.41
N HIS A 110 8.46 -25.99 21.73
CA HIS A 110 8.99 -25.05 22.73
C HIS A 110 10.51 -24.79 22.58
N LEU A 111 11.27 -25.78 22.11
CA LEU A 111 12.72 -25.65 21.88
C LEU A 111 13.00 -24.70 20.70
N TRP A 112 12.05 -24.59 19.77
CA TRP A 112 12.17 -23.79 18.54
C TRP A 112 11.71 -22.35 18.70
N LEU A 113 11.03 -21.98 19.81
CA LEU A 113 10.39 -20.67 19.93
C LEU A 113 11.37 -19.50 19.77
N LYS A 114 12.56 -19.57 20.37
CA LYS A 114 13.57 -18.52 20.22
C LYS A 114 14.10 -18.40 18.80
N TYR A 115 14.29 -19.53 18.12
CA TYR A 115 14.69 -19.56 16.72
C TYR A 115 13.58 -19.03 15.80
N LEU A 116 12.33 -19.44 16.01
CA LEU A 116 11.16 -18.93 15.30
C LEU A 116 10.97 -17.42 15.49
N LYS A 117 11.20 -16.90 16.71
CA LYS A 117 11.18 -15.47 16.99
C LYS A 117 12.18 -14.70 16.14
N LEU A 118 13.41 -15.19 16.06
CA LEU A 118 14.47 -14.57 15.26
C LEU A 118 14.16 -14.67 13.76
N LEU A 119 13.78 -15.86 13.29
CA LEU A 119 13.48 -16.14 11.89
C LEU A 119 12.30 -15.33 11.36
N PHE A 120 11.17 -15.30 12.07
CA PHE A 120 10.01 -14.53 11.63
C PHE A 120 10.24 -13.02 11.73
N THR A 121 10.96 -12.54 12.76
CA THR A 121 11.38 -11.13 12.80
C THR A 121 12.18 -10.74 11.55
N ALA A 122 13.08 -11.62 11.09
CA ALA A 122 13.82 -11.44 9.84
C ALA A 122 12.90 -11.44 8.61
N LEU A 123 12.05 -12.46 8.47
CA LEU A 123 11.15 -12.61 7.31
C LEU A 123 10.12 -11.48 7.19
N PHE A 124 9.68 -10.87 8.30
CA PHE A 124 8.79 -9.71 8.27
C PHE A 124 9.47 -8.42 7.79
N LYS A 125 10.81 -8.32 7.91
CA LYS A 125 11.59 -7.21 7.33
C LYS A 125 11.89 -7.41 5.85
N VAL A 126 11.91 -8.65 5.36
CA VAL A 126 12.06 -8.95 3.93
C VAL A 126 10.84 -8.42 3.16
N PRO A 127 11.03 -7.55 2.15
CA PRO A 127 9.95 -7.04 1.32
C PRO A 127 9.15 -8.16 0.65
N TYR A 128 7.87 -7.92 0.38
CA TYR A 128 7.09 -8.83 -0.44
C TYR A 128 7.60 -8.81 -1.89
N GLY A 129 7.63 -9.96 -2.56
CA GLY A 129 8.00 -10.05 -3.97
C GLY A 129 6.83 -9.72 -4.90
N GLU A 130 7.13 -9.32 -6.14
CA GLU A 130 6.15 -9.17 -7.24
C GLU A 130 5.66 -10.53 -7.81
N CYS A 131 6.15 -11.64 -7.26
CA CYS A 131 5.92 -12.96 -7.83
C CYS A 131 4.53 -13.49 -7.46
N HIS A 132 3.64 -13.56 -8.46
CA HIS A 132 2.29 -14.08 -8.30
C HIS A 132 2.18 -15.60 -8.44
N ARG A 133 3.18 -16.29 -8.99
CA ARG A 133 3.14 -17.73 -9.24
C ARG A 133 4.47 -18.39 -8.92
N VAL A 134 4.40 -19.42 -8.08
CA VAL A 134 5.57 -20.16 -7.60
C VAL A 134 5.32 -21.66 -7.73
N TRP A 135 6.41 -22.41 -7.80
CA TRP A 135 6.36 -23.85 -8.07
C TRP A 135 7.09 -24.68 -7.01
N ARG A 136 6.56 -25.88 -6.78
CA ARG A 136 7.12 -26.86 -5.86
C ARG A 136 6.86 -28.28 -6.33
N GLY A 137 7.91 -29.08 -6.56
CA GLY A 137 7.80 -30.50 -6.91
C GLY A 137 7.89 -31.44 -5.70
N ILE A 138 7.23 -32.60 -5.78
CA ILE A 138 7.36 -33.73 -4.83
C ILE A 138 7.37 -35.09 -5.57
N SER A 139 8.01 -36.12 -4.99
CA SER A 139 8.12 -37.46 -5.60
C SER A 139 6.88 -38.34 -5.47
N LYS A 140 5.87 -37.91 -4.69
CA LYS A 140 4.63 -38.66 -4.46
C LYS A 140 3.47 -38.16 -5.33
N ASP A 141 2.65 -39.07 -5.84
CA ASP A 141 1.34 -38.73 -6.40
C ASP A 141 0.34 -38.50 -5.26
N VAL A 142 -0.13 -37.26 -5.12
CA VAL A 142 -1.06 -36.84 -4.06
C VAL A 142 -2.37 -36.31 -4.62
N ARG A 143 -2.68 -36.55 -5.90
CA ARG A 143 -3.87 -35.97 -6.56
C ARG A 143 -5.19 -36.28 -5.86
N GLU A 144 -5.30 -37.45 -5.24
CA GLU A 144 -6.53 -37.86 -4.55
C GLU A 144 -6.79 -37.03 -3.28
N ASP A 145 -5.73 -36.40 -2.74
CA ASP A 145 -5.76 -35.58 -1.52
C ASP A 145 -6.15 -34.11 -1.80
N TYR A 146 -6.25 -33.69 -3.07
CA TYR A 146 -6.48 -32.30 -3.47
C TYR A 146 -7.61 -32.20 -4.51
N ARG A 147 -8.84 -31.97 -4.07
CA ARG A 147 -9.99 -31.83 -4.97
C ARG A 147 -10.27 -30.35 -5.23
N GLU A 148 -10.70 -30.05 -6.45
CA GLU A 148 -11.02 -28.67 -6.83
C GLU A 148 -12.09 -28.07 -5.89
N GLY A 149 -11.80 -26.89 -5.36
CA GLY A 149 -12.62 -26.20 -4.37
C GLY A 149 -12.22 -26.45 -2.91
N ASP A 150 -11.41 -27.48 -2.62
CA ASP A 150 -10.93 -27.75 -1.27
C ASP A 150 -10.10 -26.58 -0.73
N GLU A 151 -10.22 -26.32 0.57
CA GLU A 151 -9.45 -25.33 1.29
C GLU A 151 -8.64 -26.02 2.40
N MET A 152 -7.38 -25.63 2.56
CA MET A 152 -6.46 -26.25 3.51
C MET A 152 -5.45 -25.24 4.07
N SER A 153 -4.98 -25.53 5.28
CA SER A 153 -3.88 -24.78 5.90
C SER A 153 -2.58 -25.55 5.72
N TRP A 154 -1.55 -24.87 5.22
CA TRP A 154 -0.25 -25.47 4.95
C TRP A 154 0.76 -25.03 6.02
N TRP A 155 1.03 -25.91 6.98
CA TRP A 155 1.74 -25.59 8.23
C TRP A 155 3.28 -25.67 8.17
N THR A 156 3.84 -26.04 7.04
CA THR A 156 5.30 -26.09 6.86
C THR A 156 5.82 -24.79 6.29
N LEU A 157 6.97 -24.34 6.80
CA LEU A 157 7.71 -23.23 6.21
C LEU A 157 8.29 -23.72 4.89
N THR A 158 7.62 -23.41 3.78
CA THR A 158 7.86 -24.11 2.51
C THR A 158 8.73 -23.27 1.58
N SER A 159 9.85 -23.85 1.15
CA SER A 159 10.67 -23.30 0.07
C SER A 159 10.08 -23.64 -1.30
N VAL A 160 9.84 -22.61 -2.10
CA VAL A 160 9.31 -22.65 -3.47
C VAL A 160 10.17 -21.79 -4.39
N THR A 161 10.04 -21.96 -5.70
CA THR A 161 10.80 -21.17 -6.69
C THR A 161 9.87 -20.41 -7.62
N SER A 162 10.27 -19.23 -8.07
CA SER A 162 9.61 -18.50 -9.17
C SER A 162 10.17 -18.83 -10.55
N SER A 163 11.13 -19.75 -10.65
CA SER A 163 11.71 -20.15 -11.93
C SER A 163 11.28 -21.57 -12.30
N LEU A 164 10.58 -21.69 -13.43
CA LEU A 164 10.19 -22.99 -13.97
C LEU A 164 11.40 -23.79 -14.48
N ASP A 165 12.48 -23.10 -14.89
CA ASP A 165 13.70 -23.73 -15.42
C ASP A 165 14.42 -24.55 -14.36
N VAL A 166 14.26 -24.18 -13.09
CA VAL A 166 14.80 -24.89 -11.94
C VAL A 166 14.18 -26.31 -11.82
N LEU A 167 12.93 -26.50 -12.23
CA LEU A 167 12.27 -27.83 -12.28
C LEU A 167 12.84 -28.73 -13.39
N GLN A 168 13.54 -28.18 -14.38
CA GLN A 168 14.22 -28.92 -15.45
C GLN A 168 15.67 -29.27 -15.08
N SER A 169 16.18 -28.77 -13.96
CA SER A 169 17.54 -29.04 -13.50
C SER A 169 17.72 -30.52 -13.10
N PRO A 170 18.84 -31.17 -13.47
CA PRO A 170 19.20 -32.51 -12.96
C PRO A 170 19.20 -32.61 -11.43
N MET A 171 19.35 -31.47 -10.74
CA MET A 171 19.29 -31.34 -9.29
C MET A 171 17.88 -31.62 -8.72
N TYR A 172 16.83 -31.34 -9.48
CA TYR A 172 15.42 -31.59 -9.13
C TYR A 172 14.89 -32.92 -9.69
N LEU A 173 15.54 -33.45 -10.73
CA LEU A 173 15.22 -34.74 -11.37
C LEU A 173 16.00 -35.93 -10.76
N GLY A 174 16.70 -35.72 -9.65
CA GLY A 174 17.56 -36.73 -9.04
C GLY A 174 16.81 -38.00 -8.63
N ARG A 175 17.16 -39.14 -9.24
CA ARG A 175 16.79 -40.57 -8.99
C ARG A 175 15.32 -40.94 -8.68
N GLU A 176 14.58 -40.17 -7.90
CA GLU A 176 13.15 -40.29 -7.68
C GLU A 176 12.39 -39.42 -8.67
N LYS A 177 11.53 -40.04 -9.48
CA LYS A 177 10.73 -39.31 -10.46
C LYS A 177 9.71 -38.42 -9.74
N ILE A 178 9.75 -37.10 -9.96
CA ILE A 178 8.69 -36.17 -9.53
C ILE A 178 7.36 -36.68 -10.08
N GLN A 179 6.36 -36.83 -9.20
CA GLN A 179 5.02 -37.27 -9.58
C GLN A 179 4.00 -36.13 -9.51
N THR A 180 4.21 -35.14 -8.64
CA THR A 180 3.33 -33.97 -8.47
C THR A 180 4.12 -32.66 -8.42
N ILE A 181 3.60 -31.62 -9.06
CA ILE A 181 4.05 -30.23 -8.98
C ILE A 181 2.89 -29.38 -8.47
N PHE A 182 3.14 -28.55 -7.47
CA PHE A 182 2.23 -27.50 -7.05
C PHE A 182 2.56 -26.22 -7.81
N GLU A 183 1.58 -25.66 -8.52
CA GLU A 183 1.58 -24.28 -9.02
C GLU A 183 0.76 -23.46 -8.02
N ILE A 184 1.41 -22.55 -7.31
CA ILE A 184 0.81 -21.81 -6.20
C ILE A 184 0.75 -20.33 -6.57
N GLU A 185 -0.46 -19.78 -6.60
CA GLU A 185 -0.69 -18.34 -6.66
C GLU A 185 -0.57 -17.76 -5.24
N THR A 186 0.60 -17.20 -4.90
CA THR A 186 0.86 -16.59 -3.60
C THR A 186 0.85 -15.07 -3.67
N LYS A 187 0.42 -14.43 -2.58
CA LYS A 187 0.41 -12.97 -2.40
C LYS A 187 1.49 -12.51 -1.42
N TYR A 188 1.87 -13.36 -0.46
CA TYR A 188 2.72 -12.98 0.67
C TYR A 188 4.04 -13.75 0.76
N GLY A 189 4.39 -14.53 -0.28
CA GLY A 189 5.68 -15.21 -0.37
C GLY A 189 6.87 -14.27 -0.16
N LYS A 190 7.86 -14.74 0.60
CA LYS A 190 9.06 -13.98 0.96
C LYS A 190 10.22 -14.34 0.03
N PRO A 191 10.63 -13.47 -0.90
CA PRO A 191 11.79 -13.73 -1.75
C PRO A 191 13.06 -13.66 -0.90
N ILE A 192 13.71 -14.80 -0.69
CA ILE A 192 14.86 -14.92 0.21
C ILE A 192 16.17 -15.20 -0.52
N ARG A 193 16.20 -15.11 -1.85
CA ARG A 193 17.39 -15.35 -2.68
C ARG A 193 18.67 -14.69 -2.13
N GLU A 194 18.57 -13.45 -1.66
CA GLU A 194 19.71 -12.70 -1.12
C GLU A 194 20.22 -13.20 0.24
N TYR A 195 19.41 -14.00 0.94
CA TYR A 195 19.66 -14.51 2.29
C TYR A 195 19.79 -16.03 2.33
N SER A 196 19.58 -16.70 1.21
CA SER A 196 19.64 -18.16 1.10
C SER A 196 21.07 -18.67 0.88
N HIS A 197 21.34 -19.88 1.37
CA HIS A 197 22.51 -20.66 0.99
C HIS A 197 22.53 -20.99 -0.51
N LEU A 198 21.36 -21.09 -1.15
CA LEU A 198 21.20 -21.32 -2.59
C LEU A 198 21.00 -20.00 -3.36
N GLN A 199 22.04 -19.19 -3.43
CA GLN A 199 21.97 -17.84 -4.04
C GLN A 199 21.61 -17.82 -5.54
N ASN A 200 21.68 -18.97 -6.21
CA ASN A 200 21.37 -19.15 -7.62
C ASN A 200 19.90 -19.53 -7.89
N ASP A 201 19.15 -19.93 -6.85
CA ASP A 201 17.73 -20.23 -6.97
C ASP A 201 16.92 -18.95 -6.64
N ASP A 202 15.86 -18.68 -7.42
CA ASP A 202 14.88 -17.63 -7.08
C ASP A 202 13.96 -18.14 -5.95
N GLU A 203 14.58 -18.44 -4.81
CA GLU A 203 13.94 -19.08 -3.67
C GLU A 203 13.02 -18.11 -2.94
N ILE A 204 11.80 -18.57 -2.72
CA ILE A 204 10.73 -17.88 -2.02
C ILE A 204 10.30 -18.78 -0.86
N LEU A 205 10.12 -18.20 0.34
CA LEU A 205 9.51 -18.90 1.47
C LEU A 205 8.03 -18.56 1.59
N LEU A 206 7.21 -19.60 1.64
CA LEU A 206 5.83 -19.54 2.08
C LEU A 206 5.80 -19.78 3.59
N LEU A 207 5.22 -18.83 4.34
CA LEU A 207 5.12 -18.92 5.80
C LEU A 207 4.23 -20.10 6.22
N PRO A 208 4.48 -20.71 7.38
CA PRO A 208 3.61 -21.77 7.88
C PRO A 208 2.21 -21.21 8.19
N GLY A 209 1.20 -22.05 8.01
CA GLY A 209 -0.20 -21.74 8.27
C GLY A 209 -0.94 -21.09 7.10
N ILE A 210 -0.32 -20.85 5.94
CA ILE A 210 -1.06 -20.22 4.83
C ILE A 210 -2.31 -21.02 4.43
N ASN A 211 -3.41 -20.31 4.19
CA ASN A 211 -4.64 -20.93 3.73
C ASN A 211 -4.67 -20.93 2.20
N LEU A 212 -4.75 -22.12 1.63
CA LEU A 212 -4.70 -22.37 0.20
C LEU A 212 -5.99 -23.04 -0.26
N LYS A 213 -6.46 -22.60 -1.42
CA LYS A 213 -7.61 -23.19 -2.12
C LYS A 213 -7.14 -23.93 -3.35
N VAL A 214 -7.61 -25.15 -3.54
CA VAL A 214 -7.37 -25.94 -4.75
C VAL A 214 -8.21 -25.35 -5.89
N ILE A 215 -7.54 -24.81 -6.89
CA ILE A 215 -8.15 -24.22 -8.08
C ILE A 215 -8.39 -25.28 -9.16
N GLY A 216 -7.62 -26.35 -9.17
CA GLY A 216 -7.79 -27.44 -10.11
C GLY A 216 -6.54 -28.32 -10.21
N SER A 217 -6.58 -29.30 -11.11
CA SER A 217 -5.40 -30.12 -11.42
C SER A 217 -5.32 -30.43 -12.91
N SER A 218 -4.11 -30.65 -13.41
CA SER A 218 -3.84 -31.00 -14.80
C SER A 218 -2.74 -32.05 -14.91
N LYS A 219 -2.70 -32.81 -16.01
CA LYS A 219 -1.63 -33.77 -16.29
C LYS A 219 -0.66 -33.19 -17.31
N HIS A 220 0.64 -33.24 -17.01
CA HIS A 220 1.69 -32.81 -17.93
C HIS A 220 2.08 -33.93 -18.89
N SER A 221 2.60 -33.58 -20.07
CA SER A 221 3.02 -34.54 -21.12
C SER A 221 4.08 -35.52 -20.65
N ASP A 222 4.95 -35.09 -19.74
CA ASP A 222 6.09 -35.87 -19.24
C ASP A 222 5.70 -36.84 -18.10
N GLY A 223 4.41 -36.91 -17.78
CA GLY A 223 3.82 -37.93 -16.91
C GLY A 223 3.72 -37.56 -15.43
N PHE A 224 4.05 -36.33 -15.04
CA PHE A 224 3.74 -35.78 -13.71
C PHE A 224 2.44 -34.98 -13.74
N HIS A 225 1.89 -34.71 -12.55
CA HIS A 225 0.65 -33.98 -12.36
C HIS A 225 0.90 -32.60 -11.77
N ILE A 226 0.10 -31.62 -12.17
CA ILE A 226 0.15 -30.25 -11.65
C ILE A 226 -1.12 -30.00 -10.84
N ILE A 227 -0.97 -29.56 -9.60
CA ILE A 227 -2.05 -29.10 -8.72
C ILE A 227 -1.96 -27.59 -8.62
N HIS A 228 -3.04 -26.90 -8.98
CA HIS A 228 -3.15 -25.46 -8.95
C HIS A 228 -3.74 -25.02 -7.62
N LEU A 229 -3.03 -24.17 -6.89
CA LEU A 229 -3.41 -23.65 -5.59
C LEU A 229 -3.44 -22.12 -5.61
N ARG A 230 -4.32 -21.52 -4.82
CA ARG A 230 -4.37 -20.07 -4.61
C ARG A 230 -4.43 -19.74 -3.13
N GLU A 231 -3.58 -18.82 -2.69
CA GLU A 231 -3.61 -18.27 -1.34
C GLU A 231 -4.87 -17.41 -1.14
N ILE A 232 -5.67 -17.72 -0.11
CA ILE A 232 -6.95 -17.07 0.17
C ILE A 232 -6.91 -16.15 1.41
N ASN A 233 -6.17 -16.51 2.48
CA ASN A 233 -6.03 -15.71 3.72
C ASN A 233 -4.60 -15.85 4.31
N SER A 234 -4.13 -14.86 5.08
CA SER A 234 -2.75 -14.77 5.61
C SER A 234 -2.56 -15.33 7.02
N PHE A 235 -1.31 -15.56 7.42
CA PHE A 235 -0.88 -15.88 8.80
C PHE A 235 -1.36 -14.86 9.86
N VAL A 236 -1.58 -13.60 9.48
CA VAL A 236 -2.16 -12.57 10.37
C VAL A 236 -3.64 -12.84 10.65
N ASP A 237 -4.35 -13.47 9.73
CA ASP A 237 -5.73 -13.90 9.94
C ASP A 237 -5.82 -15.11 10.88
N LEU A 238 -4.73 -15.88 11.03
CA LEU A 238 -4.62 -17.05 11.92
C LEU A 238 -4.33 -16.71 13.38
N LEU A 239 -3.60 -15.62 13.64
CA LEU A 239 -3.47 -15.05 14.99
C LEU A 239 -4.85 -14.64 15.58
N LEU A 240 -5.86 -14.49 14.73
CA LEU A 240 -7.22 -14.06 15.10
C LEU A 240 -8.24 -15.21 15.19
N THR A 241 -7.84 -16.48 15.02
CA THR A 241 -8.83 -17.58 14.84
C THR A 241 -9.01 -18.58 15.98
N GLU A 242 -8.13 -18.72 16.98
CA GLU A 242 -8.30 -19.84 17.93
C GLU A 242 -8.13 -19.56 19.42
N TYR A 243 -7.75 -18.35 19.81
CA TYR A 243 -7.89 -17.95 21.21
C TYR A 243 -9.38 -17.70 21.52
N HIS A 244 -9.92 -18.46 22.47
CA HIS A 244 -11.30 -18.33 22.92
C HIS A 244 -11.37 -17.85 24.37
N ASN A 245 -12.21 -16.85 24.61
CA ASN A 245 -12.60 -16.42 25.94
C ASN A 245 -14.13 -16.46 25.99
N PRO A 246 -14.75 -17.59 26.37
CA PRO A 246 -16.20 -17.78 26.28
C PRO A 246 -17.00 -16.72 27.03
N LYS A 247 -16.47 -16.24 28.16
CA LYS A 247 -17.10 -15.17 28.94
C LYS A 247 -17.09 -13.83 28.21
N LEU A 248 -15.96 -13.48 27.60
CA LEU A 248 -15.83 -12.29 26.77
C LEU A 248 -16.72 -12.39 25.52
N GLU A 249 -16.71 -13.55 24.85
CA GLU A 249 -17.53 -13.83 23.68
C GLU A 249 -19.03 -13.71 23.99
N GLU A 250 -19.50 -14.26 25.11
CA GLU A 250 -20.90 -14.16 25.56
C GLU A 250 -21.31 -12.70 25.81
N ILE A 251 -20.43 -11.90 26.43
CA ILE A 251 -20.67 -10.47 26.67
C ILE A 251 -20.75 -9.71 25.33
N ILE A 252 -19.85 -9.99 24.40
CA ILE A 252 -19.88 -9.35 23.07
C ILE A 252 -21.12 -9.80 22.29
N GLN A 253 -21.49 -11.07 22.35
CA GLN A 253 -22.69 -11.61 21.68
C GLN A 253 -23.98 -10.98 22.22
N SER A 254 -24.06 -10.73 23.52
CA SER A 254 -25.19 -10.05 24.16
C SER A 254 -25.19 -8.52 23.95
N THR A 255 -24.08 -7.95 23.47
CA THR A 255 -24.00 -6.53 23.10
C THR A 255 -24.77 -6.24 21.81
N GLU A 256 -25.51 -5.14 21.79
CA GLU A 256 -26.24 -4.67 20.62
C GLU A 256 -25.30 -4.28 19.47
N GLU A 257 -25.70 -4.57 18.24
CA GLU A 257 -24.96 -4.10 17.06
C GLU A 257 -24.93 -2.56 17.03
N HIS A 258 -23.77 -1.99 16.71
CA HIS A 258 -23.54 -0.53 16.75
C HIS A 258 -23.66 0.09 18.16
N GLY A 259 -23.68 -0.73 19.21
CA GLY A 259 -23.78 -0.31 20.60
C GLY A 259 -22.47 0.13 21.25
N THR A 260 -22.52 0.30 22.57
CA THR A 260 -21.34 0.52 23.43
C THR A 260 -20.96 -0.79 24.10
N LEU A 261 -19.70 -1.21 23.91
CA LEU A 261 -19.11 -2.37 24.56
C LEU A 261 -18.19 -1.90 25.69
N SER A 262 -18.64 -2.02 26.93
CA SER A 262 -17.82 -1.73 28.12
C SER A 262 -17.31 -3.03 28.72
N LEU A 263 -15.98 -3.14 28.82
CA LEU A 263 -15.24 -4.29 29.31
C LEU A 263 -14.22 -3.85 30.36
N ASP A 264 -14.61 -2.86 31.17
CA ASP A 264 -13.74 -2.24 32.16
C ASP A 264 -13.50 -3.16 33.36
N SER A 265 -12.26 -3.20 33.88
CA SER A 265 -11.87 -3.96 35.07
C SER A 265 -12.21 -5.45 35.00
N MET A 266 -12.11 -6.03 33.82
CA MET A 266 -12.45 -7.43 33.55
C MET A 266 -11.26 -8.38 33.63
N ASN A 267 -10.06 -7.86 33.95
CA ASN A 267 -8.80 -8.59 33.96
C ASN A 267 -8.46 -9.20 32.59
N LEU A 268 -8.79 -8.47 31.51
CA LEU A 268 -8.42 -8.83 30.14
C LEU A 268 -6.93 -8.60 29.90
N ASN A 269 -6.31 -9.45 29.07
CA ASN A 269 -4.91 -9.36 28.70
C ASN A 269 -4.74 -9.16 27.17
N ASP A 270 -3.50 -9.19 26.68
CA ASP A 270 -3.20 -8.92 25.27
C ASP A 270 -3.86 -9.91 24.28
N GLN A 271 -4.05 -11.18 24.67
CA GLN A 271 -4.66 -12.21 23.81
C GLN A 271 -6.15 -11.94 23.55
N ASP A 272 -6.86 -11.37 24.54
CA ASP A 272 -8.28 -11.01 24.44
C ASP A 272 -8.57 -9.96 23.35
N MET A 273 -7.56 -9.17 22.99
CA MET A 273 -7.72 -8.06 22.06
C MET A 273 -8.09 -8.53 20.65
N GLY A 274 -7.62 -9.71 20.23
CA GLY A 274 -8.00 -10.32 18.95
C GLY A 274 -9.50 -10.61 18.87
N ILE A 275 -10.08 -11.11 19.96
CA ILE A 275 -11.53 -11.36 20.07
C ILE A 275 -12.31 -10.05 19.98
N ILE A 276 -11.86 -8.99 20.64
CA ILE A 276 -12.52 -7.67 20.61
C ILE A 276 -12.48 -7.06 19.21
N VAL A 277 -11.35 -7.14 18.52
CA VAL A 277 -11.22 -6.65 17.13
C VAL A 277 -12.15 -7.45 16.20
N LYS A 278 -12.19 -8.77 16.34
CA LYS A 278 -13.02 -9.63 15.48
C LYS A 278 -14.51 -9.50 15.79
N LEU A 279 -14.91 -9.81 17.02
CA LEU A 279 -16.32 -9.89 17.38
C LEU A 279 -16.92 -8.51 17.71
N GLY A 280 -16.19 -7.69 18.47
CA GLY A 280 -16.68 -6.38 18.90
C GLY A 280 -16.64 -5.34 17.78
N VAL A 281 -15.50 -5.20 17.12
CA VAL A 281 -15.29 -4.17 16.08
C VAL A 281 -15.83 -4.63 14.73
N ARG A 282 -15.44 -5.80 14.23
CA ARG A 282 -15.80 -6.23 12.87
C ARG A 282 -17.24 -6.77 12.79
N ASP A 283 -17.62 -7.68 13.69
CA ASP A 283 -18.91 -8.35 13.59
C ASP A 283 -20.05 -7.51 14.20
N LYS A 284 -19.92 -7.09 15.47
CA LYS A 284 -20.91 -6.26 16.17
C LYS A 284 -20.87 -4.78 15.79
N ARG A 285 -19.80 -4.31 15.14
CA ARG A 285 -19.64 -2.92 14.70
C ARG A 285 -19.85 -1.90 15.81
N CYS A 286 -19.46 -2.23 17.03
CA CYS A 286 -19.59 -1.35 18.20
C CYS A 286 -19.06 0.05 17.89
N ILE A 287 -19.76 1.08 18.34
CA ILE A 287 -19.38 2.48 18.11
C ILE A 287 -18.43 2.96 19.21
N VAL A 288 -18.58 2.42 20.42
CA VAL A 288 -17.77 2.75 21.59
C VAL A 288 -17.24 1.45 22.19
N ILE A 289 -15.94 1.39 22.45
CA ILE A 289 -15.29 0.28 23.15
C ILE A 289 -14.51 0.87 24.33
N SER A 290 -14.83 0.40 25.53
CA SER A 290 -14.16 0.76 26.77
C SER A 290 -13.47 -0.45 27.38
N LEU A 291 -12.18 -0.30 27.67
CA LEU A 291 -11.29 -1.34 28.17
C LEU A 291 -10.50 -0.84 29.38
N CYS A 292 -11.08 0.05 30.19
CA CYS A 292 -10.40 0.69 31.31
C CYS A 292 -9.88 -0.34 32.32
N ASN A 293 -8.73 -0.07 32.93
CA ASN A 293 -8.21 -0.82 34.08
C ASN A 293 -8.13 -2.34 33.85
N ASN A 294 -7.57 -2.75 32.70
CA ASN A 294 -7.25 -4.14 32.39
C ASN A 294 -5.73 -4.36 32.37
N ALA A 295 -5.27 -5.55 32.00
CA ALA A 295 -3.85 -5.92 31.90
C ALA A 295 -3.33 -5.81 30.45
N ILE A 296 -3.76 -4.77 29.72
CA ILE A 296 -3.34 -4.54 28.33
C ILE A 296 -1.96 -3.87 28.31
N THR A 297 -1.01 -4.48 27.59
CA THR A 297 0.34 -3.97 27.42
C THR A 297 0.54 -3.34 26.03
N SER A 298 1.79 -3.02 25.67
CA SER A 298 2.12 -2.56 24.31
C SER A 298 1.77 -3.57 23.22
N VAL A 299 1.77 -4.88 23.54
CA VAL A 299 1.42 -5.95 22.61
C VAL A 299 -0.08 -5.93 22.31
N GLY A 300 -0.93 -5.91 23.33
CA GLY A 300 -2.38 -5.83 23.16
C GLY A 300 -2.81 -4.52 22.49
N ALA A 301 -2.14 -3.41 22.77
CA ALA A 301 -2.36 -2.16 22.06
C ALA A 301 -2.03 -2.26 20.56
N SER A 302 -0.98 -2.99 20.18
CA SER A 302 -0.65 -3.27 18.79
C SER A 302 -1.72 -4.09 18.09
N ILE A 303 -2.23 -5.15 18.75
CA ILE A 303 -3.34 -5.97 18.22
C ILE A 303 -4.60 -5.12 18.06
N LEU A 304 -5.00 -4.38 19.10
CA LEU A 304 -6.15 -3.49 19.07
C LEU A 304 -6.03 -2.45 17.96
N SER A 305 -4.85 -1.90 17.72
CA SER A 305 -4.65 -0.86 16.71
C SER A 305 -5.02 -1.30 15.29
N GLN A 306 -5.10 -2.61 15.01
CA GLN A 306 -5.64 -3.12 13.74
C GLN A 306 -7.10 -2.70 13.51
N MET A 307 -7.85 -2.38 14.57
CA MET A 307 -9.21 -1.86 14.49
C MET A 307 -9.33 -0.63 13.58
N PHE A 308 -8.26 0.18 13.48
CA PHE A 308 -8.23 1.39 12.66
C PHE A 308 -8.20 1.08 11.14
N THR A 309 -7.91 -0.15 10.75
CA THR A 309 -7.88 -0.59 9.34
C THR A 309 -9.25 -0.99 8.79
N TYR A 310 -10.23 -1.26 9.67
CA TYR A 310 -11.58 -1.64 9.26
C TYR A 310 -12.45 -0.41 8.95
N ARG A 311 -13.24 -0.49 7.88
CA ARG A 311 -14.19 0.57 7.48
C ARG A 311 -15.48 0.52 8.30
N ASN A 312 -15.39 0.82 9.59
CA ASN A 312 -16.52 0.72 10.53
C ASN A 312 -16.93 2.10 11.09
N TYR A 313 -18.14 2.21 11.65
CA TYR A 313 -18.63 3.44 12.31
C TYR A 313 -18.03 3.68 13.71
N PHE A 314 -16.91 3.04 14.03
CA PHE A 314 -16.27 3.08 15.35
C PHE A 314 -15.80 4.50 15.70
N ARG A 315 -16.26 5.07 16.82
CA ARG A 315 -16.02 6.49 17.18
C ARG A 315 -15.17 6.68 18.42
N THR A 316 -15.19 5.76 19.38
CA THR A 316 -14.57 6.00 20.69
C THR A 316 -13.85 4.78 21.22
N LEU A 317 -12.54 4.94 21.46
CA LEU A 317 -11.69 3.96 22.13
C LEU A 317 -11.25 4.52 23.49
N ILE A 318 -11.50 3.76 24.56
CA ILE A 318 -11.10 4.11 25.92
C ILE A 318 -10.17 3.01 26.45
N LEU A 319 -8.93 3.39 26.74
CA LEU A 319 -7.86 2.49 27.20
C LEU A 319 -7.27 2.94 28.55
N ASP A 320 -8.00 3.75 29.29
CA ASP A 320 -7.52 4.38 30.53
C ASP A 320 -7.06 3.32 31.55
N GLY A 321 -5.96 3.58 32.26
CA GLY A 321 -5.48 2.71 33.34
C GLY A 321 -4.89 1.36 32.90
N ASN A 322 -4.39 1.24 31.67
CA ASN A 322 -3.67 0.06 31.15
C ASN A 322 -2.17 0.34 30.99
N GLN A 323 -1.30 -0.67 30.99
CA GLN A 323 0.16 -0.47 30.89
C GLN A 323 0.67 -0.47 29.44
N ILE A 324 0.16 0.43 28.61
CA ILE A 324 0.41 0.48 27.15
C ILE A 324 1.83 0.96 26.82
N LEU A 325 2.36 1.93 27.58
CA LEU A 325 3.69 2.54 27.41
C LEU A 325 3.89 3.20 26.02
N ASP A 326 5.06 3.81 25.81
CA ASP A 326 5.35 4.55 24.56
C ASP A 326 5.28 3.66 23.30
N LYS A 327 5.70 2.39 23.38
CA LYS A 327 5.63 1.43 22.26
C LYS A 327 4.20 1.09 21.84
N GLY A 328 3.29 0.95 22.81
CA GLY A 328 1.88 0.71 22.49
C GLY A 328 1.21 1.96 21.92
N VAL A 329 1.57 3.15 22.43
CA VAL A 329 1.13 4.43 21.87
C VAL A 329 1.67 4.61 20.45
N GLU A 330 2.90 4.20 20.14
CA GLU A 330 3.45 4.19 18.79
C GLU A 330 2.62 3.32 17.84
N ALA A 331 2.27 2.10 18.24
CA ALA A 331 1.45 1.19 17.42
C ALA A 331 0.06 1.78 17.15
N ILE A 332 -0.60 2.31 18.18
CA ILE A 332 -1.86 3.03 18.06
C ILE A 332 -1.70 4.23 17.12
N ALA A 333 -0.70 5.07 17.32
CA ALA A 333 -0.47 6.27 16.52
C ALA A 333 -0.19 5.95 15.05
N LYS A 334 0.60 4.91 14.77
CA LYS A 334 0.96 4.48 13.41
C LYS A 334 -0.27 3.95 12.65
N ASN A 335 -1.04 3.07 13.25
CA ASN A 335 -2.24 2.50 12.61
C ASN A 335 -3.43 3.47 12.64
N ALA A 336 -3.43 4.42 13.57
CA ALA A 336 -4.34 5.56 13.56
C ALA A 336 -3.87 6.70 12.62
N SER A 337 -2.77 6.58 11.87
CA SER A 337 -2.37 7.63 10.94
C SER A 337 -3.21 7.58 9.64
N GLY A 338 -3.80 8.71 9.23
CA GLY A 338 -4.57 8.85 7.98
C GLY A 338 -6.07 9.16 8.15
N ASP A 339 -6.72 9.56 7.06
CA ASP A 339 -8.08 10.15 7.09
C ASP A 339 -9.25 9.16 6.89
N ARG A 340 -8.96 7.88 6.70
CA ARG A 340 -10.00 6.84 6.51
C ARG A 340 -10.52 6.25 7.82
N ILE A 341 -10.04 6.76 8.96
CA ILE A 341 -10.30 6.21 10.29
C ILE A 341 -11.54 6.89 10.89
N ALA A 342 -12.47 6.13 11.44
CA ALA A 342 -13.74 6.66 11.98
C ALA A 342 -13.65 7.18 13.43
N VAL A 343 -12.53 6.93 14.11
CA VAL A 343 -12.36 7.23 15.54
C VAL A 343 -12.26 8.73 15.77
N ARG A 344 -13.09 9.22 16.68
CA ARG A 344 -13.20 10.63 17.08
C ARG A 344 -12.62 10.90 18.46
N VAL A 345 -12.69 9.92 19.35
CA VAL A 345 -12.27 10.07 20.75
C VAL A 345 -11.33 8.93 21.10
N LEU A 346 -10.13 9.29 21.55
CA LEU A 346 -9.11 8.37 22.05
C LEU A 346 -8.77 8.75 23.48
N LYS A 347 -9.03 7.87 24.45
CA LYS A 347 -8.63 8.08 25.85
C LYS A 347 -7.47 7.17 26.22
N LEU A 348 -6.38 7.80 26.66
CA LEU A 348 -5.11 7.19 27.04
C LEU A 348 -4.67 7.76 28.41
N ASN A 349 -5.60 7.91 29.36
CA ASN A 349 -5.26 8.37 30.70
C ASN A 349 -4.55 7.26 31.48
N SER A 350 -3.52 7.62 32.27
CA SER A 350 -2.78 6.66 33.11
C SER A 350 -2.20 5.45 32.35
N VAL A 351 -1.71 5.64 31.12
CA VAL A 351 -1.21 4.52 30.30
C VAL A 351 0.30 4.29 30.36
N GLY A 352 1.00 5.02 31.23
CA GLY A 352 2.45 4.97 31.37
C GLY A 352 3.22 5.59 30.20
N MET A 353 2.60 6.52 29.47
CA MET A 353 3.23 7.25 28.37
C MET A 353 4.19 8.32 28.90
N THR A 354 5.29 8.57 28.17
CA THR A 354 6.29 9.61 28.45
C THR A 354 6.36 10.68 27.33
N ASP A 355 7.40 11.51 27.37
CA ASP A 355 7.74 12.45 26.28
C ASP A 355 7.96 11.75 24.93
N VAL A 356 8.32 10.47 24.91
CA VAL A 356 8.52 9.69 23.68
C VAL A 356 7.17 9.40 23.02
N GLY A 357 6.18 8.92 23.78
CA GLY A 357 4.81 8.72 23.30
C GLY A 357 4.16 10.00 22.75
N CYS A 358 4.45 11.15 23.37
CA CYS A 358 4.01 12.45 22.85
C CYS A 358 4.50 12.75 21.44
N GLN A 359 5.71 12.30 21.07
CA GLN A 359 6.24 12.48 19.71
C GLN A 359 5.47 11.64 18.69
N TYR A 360 5.09 10.42 19.05
CA TYR A 360 4.27 9.57 18.19
C TYR A 360 2.86 10.13 18.02
N LEU A 361 2.23 10.61 19.11
CA LEU A 361 0.95 11.28 19.03
C LEU A 361 1.02 12.57 18.20
N ALA A 362 2.06 13.38 18.37
CA ALA A 362 2.26 14.58 17.55
C ALA A 362 2.39 14.25 16.06
N LYS A 363 3.13 13.18 15.69
CA LYS A 363 3.20 12.71 14.31
C LYS A 363 1.84 12.25 13.78
N MET A 364 1.08 11.51 14.59
CA MET A 364 -0.26 11.05 14.21
C MET A 364 -1.25 12.21 14.05
N VAL A 365 -1.27 13.18 14.98
CA VAL A 365 -2.18 14.34 14.95
C VAL A 365 -1.94 15.22 13.71
N ARG A 366 -0.72 15.25 13.17
CA ARG A 366 -0.42 15.96 11.91
C ARG A 366 -1.15 15.33 10.71
N VAL A 367 -1.42 14.03 10.75
CA VAL A 367 -1.88 13.25 9.58
C VAL A 367 -3.24 12.58 9.77
N ASN A 368 -3.77 12.57 10.99
CA ASN A 368 -5.11 12.08 11.31
C ASN A 368 -6.02 13.28 11.59
N HIS A 369 -7.05 13.44 10.77
CA HIS A 369 -8.03 14.52 10.94
C HIS A 369 -9.39 14.06 11.48
N SER A 370 -9.50 12.78 11.85
CA SER A 370 -10.72 12.18 12.38
C SER A 370 -10.82 12.26 13.91
N ILE A 371 -9.69 12.12 14.61
CA ILE A 371 -9.63 12.17 16.07
C ILE A 371 -9.72 13.64 16.51
N TYR A 372 -10.78 13.95 17.27
CA TYR A 372 -11.08 15.30 17.75
C TYR A 372 -10.76 15.49 19.23
N HIS A 373 -10.72 14.39 20.01
CA HIS A 373 -10.37 14.42 21.43
C HIS A 373 -9.36 13.33 21.76
N ILE A 374 -8.23 13.76 22.33
CA ILE A 374 -7.23 12.87 22.93
C ILE A 374 -7.12 13.24 24.42
N TYR A 375 -7.31 12.26 25.30
CA TYR A 375 -7.18 12.43 26.75
C TYR A 375 -5.89 11.76 27.23
N LEU A 376 -5.02 12.51 27.90
CA LEU A 376 -3.66 12.10 28.29
C LEU A 376 -3.38 12.31 29.78
N ASN A 377 -4.41 12.44 30.61
CA ASN A 377 -4.24 12.72 32.05
C ASN A 377 -3.44 11.62 32.74
N ASP A 378 -2.79 11.97 33.85
CA ASP A 378 -2.10 11.02 34.74
C ASP A 378 -1.04 10.13 34.03
N ASN A 379 -0.42 10.66 32.98
CA ASN A 379 0.76 10.08 32.33
C ASN A 379 2.07 10.75 32.81
N GLN A 380 3.21 10.17 32.45
CA GLN A 380 4.55 10.65 32.84
C GLN A 380 5.11 11.64 31.81
N ILE A 381 4.28 12.60 31.38
CA ILE A 381 4.62 13.58 30.34
C ILE A 381 5.35 14.76 30.97
N GLY A 382 6.57 15.05 30.50
CA GLY A 382 7.37 16.19 30.90
C GLY A 382 7.15 17.41 30.01
N ASN A 383 7.85 18.50 30.33
CA ASN A 383 7.80 19.75 29.56
C ASN A 383 8.20 19.57 28.09
N ARG A 384 9.05 18.59 27.77
CA ARG A 384 9.47 18.30 26.40
C ARG A 384 8.31 17.72 25.60
N GLY A 385 7.58 16.74 26.14
CA GLY A 385 6.40 16.16 25.50
C GLY A 385 5.30 17.19 25.29
N LEU A 386 5.03 18.03 26.30
CA LEU A 386 4.06 19.12 26.19
C LEU A 386 4.42 20.13 25.10
N ARG A 387 5.70 20.53 24.99
CA ARG A 387 6.15 21.43 23.91
C ARG A 387 5.94 20.83 22.52
N VAL A 388 6.19 19.53 22.36
CA VAL A 388 6.00 18.84 21.08
C VAL A 388 4.52 18.81 20.69
N LEU A 389 3.63 18.54 21.65
CA LEU A 389 2.18 18.59 21.41
C LEU A 389 1.69 20.02 21.12
N LEU A 390 2.13 21.02 21.90
CA LEU A 390 1.75 22.43 21.68
C LEU A 390 2.25 22.97 20.35
N ALA A 391 3.53 22.74 20.02
CA ALA A 391 4.09 23.13 18.74
C ALA A 391 3.33 22.50 17.58
N THR A 392 2.82 21.27 17.75
CA THR A 392 2.00 20.60 16.73
C THR A 392 0.65 21.27 16.56
N ILE A 393 0.01 21.69 17.66
CA ILE A 393 -1.29 22.38 17.65
C ILE A 393 -1.15 23.81 17.10
N GLU A 394 -0.08 24.54 17.46
CA GLU A 394 0.22 25.88 16.94
C GLU A 394 0.70 25.84 15.47
N SER A 395 1.43 24.79 15.06
CA SER A 395 1.81 24.57 13.66
C SER A 395 0.65 24.15 12.78
N CYS A 396 -0.53 23.81 13.31
CA CYS A 396 -1.69 23.49 12.47
C CYS A 396 -2.18 24.68 11.63
N ASP A 397 -1.75 25.92 11.94
CA ASP A 397 -2.10 27.10 11.13
C ASP A 397 -1.13 27.34 9.96
N VAL A 398 0.16 27.02 10.11
CA VAL A 398 1.18 27.18 9.05
C VAL A 398 1.52 25.81 8.47
N PRO A 399 1.26 25.52 7.18
CA PRO A 399 1.56 24.22 6.61
C PRO A 399 3.04 23.83 6.82
N ASP A 400 3.27 22.77 7.60
CA ASP A 400 4.56 22.11 7.75
C ASP A 400 4.54 20.90 6.81
N PHE A 401 5.08 21.08 5.60
CA PHE A 401 5.04 20.08 4.55
C PHE A 401 5.95 18.89 4.91
N ILE A 402 5.35 17.80 5.39
CA ILE A 402 6.04 16.56 5.75
C ILE A 402 6.18 15.61 4.56
N SER A 403 7.24 14.80 4.57
CA SER A 403 7.39 13.67 3.64
C SER A 403 6.38 12.57 3.95
N ALA A 404 5.62 12.13 2.94
CA ALA A 404 4.61 11.07 3.05
C ALA A 404 4.23 10.54 1.66
N PHE A 405 3.57 9.38 1.61
CA PHE A 405 3.05 8.78 0.37
C PHE A 405 4.09 8.65 -0.76
N GLY A 406 5.35 8.36 -0.41
CA GLY A 406 6.44 8.22 -1.39
C GLY A 406 7.02 9.53 -1.92
N LEU A 407 6.56 10.69 -1.41
CA LEU A 407 7.18 12.00 -1.64
C LEU A 407 8.10 12.37 -0.49
N THR A 408 9.34 12.70 -0.81
CA THR A 408 10.30 13.31 0.13
C THR A 408 10.32 14.81 -0.09
N VAL A 409 9.98 15.61 0.93
CA VAL A 409 10.06 17.07 0.86
C VAL A 409 11.53 17.48 0.92
N CYS A 410 12.04 18.04 -0.17
CA CYS A 410 13.41 18.54 -0.27
C CYS A 410 13.52 19.96 0.27
N SER A 411 12.54 20.81 -0.02
CA SER A 411 12.46 22.17 0.52
C SER A 411 11.02 22.71 0.46
N SER A 412 10.71 23.67 1.31
CA SER A 412 9.48 24.46 1.26
C SER A 412 9.82 25.93 1.43
N THR A 413 9.38 26.76 0.48
CA THR A 413 9.60 28.20 0.47
C THR A 413 8.26 28.92 0.45
N LYS A 414 8.04 29.82 1.41
CA LYS A 414 6.89 30.72 1.41
C LYS A 414 7.22 31.94 0.53
N LEU A 415 6.61 32.02 -0.65
CA LEU A 415 6.82 33.10 -1.63
C LEU A 415 6.00 34.35 -1.29
N SER A 416 4.82 34.17 -0.69
CA SER A 416 3.96 35.25 -0.17
C SER A 416 3.12 34.72 1.00
N ASP A 417 2.24 35.53 1.57
CA ASP A 417 1.41 35.10 2.70
C ASP A 417 0.58 33.85 2.44
N GLN A 418 0.23 33.57 1.19
CA GLN A 418 -0.62 32.44 0.79
C GLN A 418 0.05 31.51 -0.20
N LEU A 419 1.14 31.92 -0.83
CA LEU A 419 1.81 31.15 -1.87
C LEU A 419 3.02 30.43 -1.32
N TYR A 420 3.01 29.11 -1.47
CA TYR A 420 4.10 28.21 -1.14
C TYR A 420 4.62 27.54 -2.39
N GLU A 421 5.93 27.38 -2.44
CA GLU A 421 6.63 26.53 -3.40
C GLU A 421 7.26 25.39 -2.62
N VAL A 422 6.86 24.16 -2.94
CA VAL A 422 7.37 22.94 -2.30
C VAL A 422 8.10 22.12 -3.35
N VAL A 423 9.34 21.80 -3.05
CA VAL A 423 10.17 20.92 -3.89
C VAL A 423 10.16 19.53 -3.25
N VAL A 424 9.74 18.54 -4.03
CA VAL A 424 9.66 17.13 -3.61
C VAL A 424 10.49 16.23 -4.51
N SER A 425 10.97 15.11 -3.98
CA SER A 425 11.59 14.03 -4.75
C SER A 425 10.86 12.71 -4.54
N THR A 426 10.91 11.84 -5.54
CA THR A 426 10.31 10.50 -5.48
C THR A 426 11.01 9.57 -6.46
N PRO A 427 11.09 8.26 -6.19
CA PRO A 427 11.58 7.29 -7.18
C PRO A 427 10.59 7.05 -8.33
N GLU A 428 9.47 7.77 -8.44
CA GLU A 428 8.49 7.60 -9.53
C GLU A 428 8.75 8.49 -10.75
N VAL A 429 9.37 9.66 -10.57
CA VAL A 429 9.64 10.61 -11.66
C VAL A 429 11.05 11.17 -11.56
N LEU A 430 11.67 11.41 -12.71
CA LEU A 430 13.00 12.01 -12.80
C LEU A 430 12.99 13.44 -12.24
N ASP A 431 14.09 13.81 -11.58
CA ASP A 431 14.35 15.11 -10.98
C ASP A 431 13.39 15.49 -9.85
N ASN A 432 13.80 16.49 -9.07
CA ASN A 432 12.94 17.08 -8.06
C ASN A 432 11.80 17.85 -8.72
N GLN A 433 10.59 17.62 -8.25
CA GLN A 433 9.38 18.27 -8.75
C GLN A 433 9.01 19.46 -7.89
N THR A 434 8.63 20.55 -8.55
CA THR A 434 8.15 21.77 -7.88
C THR A 434 6.63 21.79 -7.90
N ILE A 435 6.02 22.03 -6.74
CA ILE A 435 4.58 22.14 -6.54
C ILE A 435 4.29 23.52 -5.98
N ARG A 436 3.47 24.30 -6.68
CA ARG A 436 2.98 25.58 -6.13
C ARG A 436 1.62 25.41 -5.48
N ILE A 437 1.49 25.99 -4.29
CA ILE A 437 0.30 25.87 -3.45
C ILE A 437 -0.13 27.27 -3.05
N LEU A 438 -1.31 27.68 -3.51
CA LEU A 438 -1.91 28.96 -3.14
C LEU A 438 -3.09 28.73 -2.19
N LEU A 439 -2.97 29.23 -0.96
CA LEU A 439 -3.99 29.11 0.07
C LEU A 439 -5.04 30.23 -0.04
N PRO A 440 -6.28 30.01 0.42
CA PRO A 440 -7.29 31.05 0.57
C PRO A 440 -6.87 32.19 1.50
N ASN A 441 -7.42 33.39 1.28
CA ASN A 441 -7.16 34.58 2.10
C ASN A 441 -7.43 34.37 3.60
N ASP A 442 -8.47 33.62 3.91
CA ASP A 442 -8.93 33.34 5.26
C ASP A 442 -8.39 32.02 5.83
N TYR A 443 -7.43 31.38 5.16
CA TYR A 443 -6.87 30.12 5.63
C TYR A 443 -6.40 30.25 7.08
N PHE A 444 -5.50 31.17 7.39
CA PHE A 444 -4.94 31.35 8.74
C PHE A 444 -5.90 31.96 9.77
N THR A 445 -7.00 32.58 9.35
CA THR A 445 -7.91 33.31 10.27
C THR A 445 -9.24 32.60 10.52
N SER A 446 -9.53 31.55 9.75
CA SER A 446 -10.80 30.81 9.79
C SER A 446 -10.91 29.76 10.88
N GLY A 447 -9.85 29.54 11.66
CA GLY A 447 -9.76 28.49 12.68
C GLY A 447 -9.60 27.08 12.10
N ASN A 448 -9.23 26.15 12.96
CA ASN A 448 -8.68 24.83 12.58
C ASN A 448 -9.74 23.86 12.05
N THR A 449 -11.04 24.20 12.13
CA THR A 449 -12.15 23.34 11.71
C THR A 449 -12.59 23.58 10.28
N ARG A 450 -12.34 24.77 9.71
CA ARG A 450 -12.70 25.04 8.32
C ARG A 450 -11.86 24.18 7.38
N ARG A 451 -12.50 23.68 6.32
CA ARG A 451 -11.87 22.94 5.23
C ARG A 451 -12.16 23.66 3.91
N TYR A 452 -11.26 23.49 2.96
CA TYR A 452 -11.34 24.18 1.68
C TYR A 452 -11.37 23.17 0.53
N PRO A 453 -12.18 23.43 -0.50
CA PRO A 453 -12.07 22.71 -1.76
C PRO A 453 -10.69 22.89 -2.38
N THR A 454 -10.26 21.94 -3.20
CA THR A 454 -9.00 22.01 -3.95
C THR A 454 -9.22 22.22 -5.46
N GLY A 455 -8.34 22.99 -6.10
CA GLY A 455 -8.34 23.27 -7.55
C GLY A 455 -6.94 23.64 -8.07
N ALA A 456 -6.80 24.11 -9.31
CA ALA A 456 -5.52 24.57 -9.88
C ALA A 456 -5.67 25.96 -10.51
N ALA A 457 -4.61 26.79 -10.39
CA ALA A 457 -4.32 28.10 -11.03
C ALA A 457 -4.07 29.29 -10.08
N GLU A 458 -3.00 30.06 -10.35
CA GLU A 458 -2.36 31.05 -9.45
C GLU A 458 -3.00 32.45 -9.57
N ASP A 459 -3.07 33.02 -10.77
CA ASP A 459 -3.34 34.47 -10.95
C ASP A 459 -4.83 34.85 -11.14
N VAL A 460 -5.66 33.89 -11.56
CA VAL A 460 -7.07 34.14 -11.92
C VAL A 460 -8.02 33.95 -10.72
N THR A 461 -7.60 33.14 -9.75
CA THR A 461 -8.47 32.60 -8.71
C THR A 461 -8.30 33.31 -7.36
N GLY A 462 -7.48 34.37 -7.29
CA GLY A 462 -6.89 34.91 -6.04
C GLY A 462 -7.84 35.17 -4.87
N ASN A 463 -9.14 35.39 -5.11
CA ASN A 463 -10.12 35.67 -4.04
C ASN A 463 -11.09 34.53 -3.73
N THR A 464 -10.92 33.34 -4.33
CA THR A 464 -11.79 32.19 -4.06
C THR A 464 -11.37 31.45 -2.80
N SER A 465 -12.33 30.94 -2.03
CA SER A 465 -12.10 29.99 -0.93
C SER A 465 -11.70 28.59 -1.43
N LEU A 466 -10.60 28.49 -2.19
CA LEU A 466 -10.03 27.28 -2.78
C LEU A 466 -8.54 27.18 -2.43
N ILE A 467 -8.09 26.01 -1.99
CA ILE A 467 -6.67 25.67 -2.02
C ILE A 467 -6.31 25.36 -3.46
N LYS A 468 -5.37 26.07 -4.06
CA LYS A 468 -4.91 25.75 -5.42
C LYS A 468 -3.60 25.00 -5.38
N VAL A 469 -3.54 23.85 -6.03
CA VAL A 469 -2.37 23.01 -6.18
C VAL A 469 -1.98 22.96 -7.65
N MET A 470 -0.75 23.31 -7.95
CA MET A 470 -0.23 23.43 -9.31
C MET A 470 1.07 22.62 -9.40
N PRO A 471 0.96 21.30 -9.59
CA PRO A 471 2.12 20.46 -9.81
C PRO A 471 2.63 20.59 -11.24
N ASN A 472 3.93 20.36 -11.42
CA ASN A 472 4.50 20.16 -12.74
C ASN A 472 4.16 18.77 -13.28
N GLY A 473 3.80 18.66 -14.56
CA GLY A 473 3.59 17.39 -15.27
C GLY A 473 4.81 16.89 -16.06
N GLY A 474 5.98 17.48 -15.84
CA GLY A 474 7.20 17.22 -16.59
C GLY A 474 7.16 17.83 -18.00
N ARG A 475 8.31 17.90 -18.67
CA ARG A 475 8.39 18.47 -20.03
C ARG A 475 7.49 17.74 -21.03
N PHE A 476 7.36 16.41 -20.89
CA PHE A 476 6.56 15.54 -21.76
C PHE A 476 5.87 14.41 -21.01
N GLY A 477 5.49 14.62 -19.75
CA GLY A 477 4.98 13.53 -18.92
C GLY A 477 3.67 12.94 -19.41
N PHE A 478 2.85 13.73 -20.12
CA PHE A 478 1.52 13.35 -20.62
C PHE A 478 0.58 12.79 -19.56
N TYR A 479 0.88 12.99 -18.28
CA TYR A 479 0.05 12.55 -17.16
C TYR A 479 -0.22 11.04 -17.19
N THR A 480 0.67 10.25 -17.79
CA THR A 480 0.62 8.77 -17.79
C THR A 480 1.88 8.20 -17.14
N ASN A 481 1.84 6.92 -16.79
CA ASN A 481 3.09 6.18 -16.58
C ASN A 481 3.62 5.79 -17.96
N TRP A 482 4.84 6.22 -18.29
CA TRP A 482 5.39 5.98 -19.62
C TRP A 482 5.50 4.48 -19.91
N VAL A 483 5.03 4.08 -21.09
CA VAL A 483 5.14 2.71 -21.61
C VAL A 483 6.59 2.40 -21.97
N ILE A 484 7.32 3.38 -22.51
CA ILE A 484 8.72 3.25 -22.94
C ILE A 484 9.56 4.37 -22.29
N PRO A 485 9.87 4.26 -21.00
CA PRO A 485 10.57 5.32 -20.25
C PRO A 485 12.03 5.55 -20.69
N GLY A 486 12.68 4.54 -21.28
CA GLY A 486 14.06 4.64 -21.77
C GLY A 486 15.05 5.05 -20.68
N SER A 487 16.08 5.83 -21.05
CA SER A 487 17.09 6.38 -20.13
C SER A 487 16.56 7.46 -19.19
N LEU A 488 15.32 7.92 -19.38
CA LEU A 488 14.67 8.91 -18.53
C LEU A 488 13.93 8.24 -17.35
N TYR A 489 14.01 6.91 -17.19
CA TYR A 489 13.35 6.19 -16.09
C TYR A 489 13.83 6.68 -14.72
N PRO A 490 12.92 6.87 -13.75
CA PRO A 490 11.48 6.59 -13.79
C PRO A 490 10.64 7.79 -14.32
N GLN A 491 9.53 7.50 -15.02
CA GLN A 491 8.60 8.49 -15.63
C GLN A 491 7.12 8.13 -15.36
N ASN A 492 6.81 7.82 -14.10
CA ASN A 492 5.50 7.38 -13.64
C ASN A 492 4.64 8.57 -13.17
N TRP A 493 4.29 9.47 -14.10
CA TRP A 493 3.58 10.72 -13.78
C TRP A 493 2.17 10.51 -13.21
N ARG A 494 1.47 9.44 -13.62
CA ARG A 494 0.17 9.08 -13.02
C ARG A 494 0.33 8.70 -11.55
N THR A 495 1.32 7.85 -11.24
CA THR A 495 1.63 7.46 -9.86
C THR A 495 1.98 8.70 -9.03
N PHE A 496 2.89 9.53 -9.52
CA PHE A 496 3.30 10.77 -8.85
C PHE A 496 2.12 11.68 -8.53
N HIS A 497 1.26 12.02 -9.51
CA HIS A 497 0.16 12.95 -9.24
C HIS A 497 -0.96 12.34 -8.40
N MET A 498 -1.39 11.12 -8.72
CA MET A 498 -2.67 10.60 -8.22
C MET A 498 -2.52 9.69 -7.00
N GLU A 499 -1.41 8.95 -6.91
CA GLU A 499 -1.18 7.99 -5.83
C GLU A 499 -0.27 8.57 -4.74
N GLN A 500 0.56 9.56 -5.08
CA GLN A 500 1.46 10.23 -4.13
C GLN A 500 1.01 11.66 -3.80
N LEU A 501 0.89 12.54 -4.79
CA LEU A 501 0.64 13.97 -4.56
C LEU A 501 -0.75 14.28 -4.00
N VAL A 502 -1.82 13.74 -4.57
CA VAL A 502 -3.19 13.98 -4.05
C VAL A 502 -3.32 13.63 -2.56
N PRO A 503 -2.97 12.41 -2.10
CA PRO A 503 -3.03 12.10 -0.67
C PRO A 503 -1.99 12.88 0.16
N TRP A 504 -0.84 13.22 -0.41
CA TRP A 504 0.13 14.11 0.24
C TRP A 504 -0.41 15.52 0.45
N ILE A 505 -1.22 16.05 -0.48
CA ILE A 505 -1.90 17.33 -0.30
C ILE A 505 -2.92 17.25 0.82
N ASP A 506 -3.72 16.18 0.88
CA ASP A 506 -4.73 16.02 1.91
C ASP A 506 -4.14 15.93 3.32
N VAL A 507 -2.97 15.29 3.46
CA VAL A 507 -2.31 15.15 4.77
C VAL A 507 -1.58 16.41 5.23
N ASN A 508 -1.19 17.28 4.29
CA ASN A 508 -0.43 18.50 4.59
C ASN A 508 -1.30 19.76 4.66
N LEU A 509 -2.54 19.72 4.16
CA LEU A 509 -3.42 20.88 4.04
C LEU A 509 -4.86 20.56 4.46
N ARG A 510 -5.60 21.59 4.88
CA ARG A 510 -7.01 21.48 5.29
C ARG A 510 -7.97 21.35 4.10
N THR A 511 -7.89 20.24 3.38
CA THR A 511 -8.71 19.94 2.22
C THR A 511 -10.04 19.29 2.60
N VAL A 512 -11.00 19.32 1.68
CA VAL A 512 -12.12 18.38 1.67
C VAL A 512 -11.68 17.13 0.89
N ALA A 513 -11.23 16.10 1.60
CA ALA A 513 -10.60 14.90 1.01
C ALA A 513 -11.60 13.90 0.36
N LYS A 514 -12.64 14.40 -0.32
CA LYS A 514 -13.66 13.60 -1.02
C LYS A 514 -13.90 14.16 -2.41
N LYS A 515 -14.51 13.36 -3.30
CA LYS A 515 -14.91 13.75 -4.65
C LYS A 515 -15.52 15.16 -4.72
N GLN A 516 -16.49 15.43 -3.84
CA GLN A 516 -17.27 16.67 -3.78
C GLN A 516 -16.43 17.91 -3.44
N GLY A 517 -15.23 17.71 -2.89
CA GLY A 517 -14.31 18.76 -2.48
C GLY A 517 -13.21 19.08 -3.49
N ARG A 518 -13.12 18.39 -4.63
CA ARG A 518 -12.00 18.57 -5.56
C ARG A 518 -12.46 18.79 -7.00
N ALA A 519 -11.78 19.71 -7.67
CA ALA A 519 -11.86 19.90 -9.11
C ALA A 519 -10.47 19.80 -9.74
N ILE A 520 -10.41 19.36 -11.00
CA ILE A 520 -9.17 19.31 -11.78
C ILE A 520 -9.35 20.11 -13.07
N ALA A 521 -8.35 20.90 -13.44
CA ALA A 521 -8.34 21.65 -14.68
C ALA A 521 -6.92 21.64 -15.26
N GLY A 522 -6.81 21.59 -16.58
CA GLY A 522 -5.51 21.60 -17.23
C GLY A 522 -5.55 22.20 -18.62
N LEU A 523 -4.39 22.71 -19.03
CA LEU A 523 -4.14 23.32 -20.33
C LEU A 523 -3.31 22.38 -21.20
N SER A 524 -3.56 22.35 -22.51
CA SER A 524 -2.77 21.59 -23.49
C SER A 524 -2.63 20.11 -23.08
N MET A 525 -1.39 19.61 -22.91
CA MET A 525 -1.09 18.28 -22.35
C MET A 525 -1.80 18.04 -20.99
N GLY A 526 -1.92 19.06 -20.15
CA GLY A 526 -2.68 19.01 -18.90
C GLY A 526 -4.18 18.96 -19.09
N GLY A 527 -4.71 19.51 -20.19
CA GLY A 527 -6.11 19.38 -20.55
C GLY A 527 -6.48 17.93 -20.88
N TYR A 528 -5.56 17.19 -21.52
CA TYR A 528 -5.66 15.74 -21.62
C TYR A 528 -5.58 15.08 -20.24
N GLY A 529 -4.58 15.43 -19.43
CA GLY A 529 -4.38 14.87 -18.09
C GLY A 529 -5.57 15.04 -17.15
N ALA A 530 -6.24 16.19 -17.19
CA ALA A 530 -7.41 16.48 -16.35
C ALA A 530 -8.58 15.54 -16.64
N ILE A 531 -8.93 15.35 -17.92
CA ILE A 531 -9.98 14.41 -18.33
C ILE A 531 -9.54 12.97 -18.09
N HIS A 532 -8.29 12.65 -18.43
CA HIS A 532 -7.73 11.31 -18.28
C HIS A 532 -7.72 10.85 -16.80
N TYR A 533 -7.28 11.71 -15.87
CA TYR A 533 -7.36 11.41 -14.44
C TYR A 533 -8.78 11.34 -13.91
N ALA A 534 -9.70 12.18 -14.38
CA ALA A 534 -11.11 12.07 -14.01
C ALA A 534 -11.73 10.72 -14.42
N GLN A 535 -11.25 10.13 -15.53
CA GLN A 535 -11.70 8.81 -15.99
C GLN A 535 -11.11 7.64 -15.20
N LEU A 536 -9.84 7.74 -14.79
CA LEU A 536 -9.15 6.68 -14.06
C LEU A 536 -9.43 6.72 -12.55
N TYR A 537 -9.69 7.90 -11.99
CA TYR A 537 -9.91 8.15 -10.56
C TYR A 537 -11.27 8.81 -10.34
N THR A 538 -12.33 8.07 -10.67
CA THR A 538 -13.72 8.55 -10.70
C THR A 538 -14.25 9.06 -9.35
N ASP A 539 -13.61 8.68 -8.24
CA ASP A 539 -13.95 9.09 -6.88
C ASP A 539 -13.14 10.30 -6.38
N ASN A 540 -12.24 10.86 -7.20
CA ASN A 540 -11.34 11.92 -6.75
C ASN A 540 -11.87 13.34 -7.02
N PHE A 541 -12.57 13.57 -8.14
CA PHE A 541 -12.98 14.90 -8.60
C PHE A 541 -14.47 14.95 -8.97
N ILE A 542 -15.17 16.01 -8.55
CA ILE A 542 -16.56 16.28 -8.95
C ILE A 542 -16.66 17.14 -10.21
N TYR A 543 -15.55 17.77 -10.61
CA TYR A 543 -15.46 18.62 -11.79
C TYR A 543 -14.12 18.42 -12.51
N ALA A 544 -14.14 18.32 -13.84
CA ALA A 544 -12.94 18.28 -14.67
C ALA A 544 -13.05 19.27 -15.84
N ALA A 545 -12.01 20.07 -16.09
CA ALA A 545 -11.96 21.03 -17.18
C ALA A 545 -10.73 20.83 -18.09
N SER A 546 -10.95 20.83 -19.40
CA SER A 546 -9.90 20.72 -20.42
C SER A 546 -9.83 21.99 -21.25
N PHE A 547 -8.65 22.60 -21.32
CA PHE A 547 -8.38 23.75 -22.20
C PHE A 547 -7.39 23.32 -23.28
N SER A 548 -7.86 23.27 -24.53
CA SER A 548 -7.06 22.87 -25.70
C SER A 548 -6.37 21.50 -25.52
N GLY A 549 -7.10 20.50 -25.00
CA GLY A 549 -6.54 19.17 -24.69
C GLY A 549 -6.47 18.23 -25.89
N ALA A 550 -5.45 17.36 -25.90
CA ALA A 550 -5.34 16.24 -26.85
C ALA A 550 -6.28 15.08 -26.46
N LEU A 551 -7.59 15.28 -26.63
CA LEU A 551 -8.61 14.39 -26.07
C LEU A 551 -8.86 13.12 -26.91
N ASP A 552 -8.49 13.14 -28.19
CA ASP A 552 -8.48 11.94 -29.02
C ASP A 552 -7.08 11.67 -29.59
N ILE A 553 -6.28 10.95 -28.81
CA ILE A 553 -4.91 10.58 -29.18
C ILE A 553 -4.85 9.43 -30.20
N PHE A 554 -5.98 8.94 -30.71
CA PHE A 554 -5.99 8.02 -31.86
C PHE A 554 -6.02 8.74 -33.19
N ASP A 555 -6.43 10.00 -33.21
CA ASP A 555 -6.52 10.74 -34.44
C ASP A 555 -5.13 10.87 -35.06
N PRO A 556 -4.86 10.36 -36.27
CA PRO A 556 -3.52 10.38 -36.85
C PRO A 556 -2.86 11.77 -36.91
N PRO A 557 -3.57 12.88 -37.17
CA PRO A 557 -3.04 14.24 -37.01
C PRO A 557 -2.60 14.57 -35.57
N VAL A 558 -3.35 14.14 -34.55
CA VAL A 558 -3.00 14.34 -33.14
C VAL A 558 -1.81 13.44 -32.75
N GLN A 559 -1.76 12.20 -33.21
CA GLN A 559 -0.60 11.32 -33.03
C GLN A 559 0.65 11.93 -33.64
N ASN A 560 0.56 12.43 -34.88
CA ASN A 560 1.67 13.12 -35.52
C ASN A 560 2.09 14.36 -34.72
N LEU A 561 1.13 15.18 -34.28
CA LEU A 561 1.43 16.34 -33.44
C LEU A 561 2.22 15.95 -32.19
N ILE A 562 1.78 14.91 -31.46
CA ILE A 562 2.42 14.44 -30.23
C ILE A 562 3.82 13.86 -30.51
N LEU A 563 3.95 12.98 -31.52
CA LEU A 563 5.22 12.33 -31.84
C LEU A 563 6.31 13.32 -32.28
N HIS A 564 5.93 14.46 -32.86
CA HIS A 564 6.85 15.51 -33.29
C HIS A 564 7.18 16.53 -32.18
N LEU A 565 6.61 16.39 -30.98
CA LEU A 565 7.14 17.05 -29.77
C LEU A 565 8.45 16.35 -29.40
N THR A 566 9.57 16.77 -29.96
CA THR A 566 10.85 16.04 -29.84
C THR A 566 11.36 15.93 -28.39
N THR A 567 11.91 14.75 -28.04
CA THR A 567 12.49 14.48 -26.70
C THR A 567 13.91 15.05 -26.56
N ILE A 568 14.52 14.88 -25.36
CA ILE A 568 15.98 14.98 -25.20
C ILE A 568 16.58 13.91 -26.14
N ASP A 569 17.42 14.31 -27.09
CA ASP A 569 17.98 13.54 -28.24
C ASP A 569 17.24 13.62 -29.60
N ASP A 570 16.30 14.55 -29.80
CA ASP A 570 15.59 14.73 -31.08
C ASP A 570 14.84 13.48 -31.59
N LYS A 571 14.50 12.56 -30.68
CA LYS A 571 13.73 11.35 -30.98
C LYS A 571 12.22 11.64 -30.88
N PRO A 572 11.40 10.85 -31.60
CA PRO A 572 9.95 10.93 -31.45
C PRO A 572 9.49 10.62 -30.03
N LEU A 573 8.46 11.34 -29.55
CA LEU A 573 7.90 11.14 -28.22
C LEU A 573 7.01 9.88 -28.15
N VAL A 574 7.65 8.72 -28.09
CA VAL A 574 6.99 7.41 -27.94
C VAL A 574 6.92 6.94 -26.48
N GLY A 575 7.54 7.66 -25.55
CA GLY A 575 7.60 7.25 -24.15
C GLY A 575 6.23 7.08 -23.48
N PRO A 576 5.37 8.11 -23.48
CA PRO A 576 4.07 8.08 -22.79
C PRO A 576 3.11 6.98 -23.25
N PHE A 577 3.13 6.64 -24.56
CA PHE A 577 2.08 5.83 -25.19
C PHE A 577 2.63 4.64 -26.00
N GLY A 578 3.94 4.51 -26.14
CA GLY A 578 4.60 3.54 -27.01
C GLY A 578 4.64 3.95 -28.48
N TYR A 579 5.07 3.03 -29.35
CA TYR A 579 4.98 3.23 -30.79
C TYR A 579 3.53 3.11 -31.27
N PRO A 580 3.07 4.01 -32.14
CA PRO A 580 1.81 3.84 -32.84
C PRO A 580 2.00 2.82 -33.97
N SER A 581 1.74 1.54 -33.70
CA SER A 581 1.65 0.50 -34.73
C SER A 581 0.55 -0.51 -34.38
N GLU A 582 -0.26 -0.88 -35.37
CA GLU A 582 -1.42 -1.80 -35.32
C GLU A 582 -2.36 -1.68 -34.10
N PRO A 583 -3.63 -1.23 -34.27
CA PRO A 583 -4.59 -0.99 -33.18
C PRO A 583 -4.86 -2.18 -32.23
N LEU A 584 -4.53 -3.40 -32.65
CA LEU A 584 -4.72 -4.63 -31.89
C LEU A 584 -3.48 -5.06 -31.10
N ILE A 585 -2.37 -4.30 -31.19
CA ILE A 585 -1.07 -4.63 -30.57
C ILE A 585 -0.47 -3.41 -29.83
N SER A 586 -0.86 -2.18 -30.14
CA SER A 586 -0.47 -0.97 -29.40
C SER A 586 -1.33 -0.77 -28.14
N ASN A 587 -0.88 -1.31 -27.01
CA ASN A 587 -1.63 -1.21 -25.76
C ASN A 587 -1.66 0.23 -25.18
N GLY A 588 -0.67 1.09 -25.46
CA GLY A 588 -0.56 2.40 -24.80
C GLY A 588 -1.50 3.48 -25.36
N TRP A 589 -1.43 3.77 -26.66
CA TRP A 589 -2.31 4.76 -27.30
C TRP A 589 -3.79 4.41 -27.13
N PHE A 590 -4.14 3.12 -27.09
CA PHE A 590 -5.51 2.67 -26.85
C PHE A 590 -5.96 2.81 -25.42
N VAL A 591 -5.22 2.24 -24.48
CA VAL A 591 -5.62 2.22 -23.07
C VAL A 591 -5.73 3.61 -22.48
N GLN A 592 -4.92 4.55 -22.98
CA GLN A 592 -4.82 5.91 -22.46
C GLN A 592 -5.77 6.91 -23.14
N ASN A 593 -6.37 6.59 -24.29
CA ASN A 593 -7.24 7.51 -25.02
C ASN A 593 -8.54 7.82 -24.25
N THR A 594 -8.88 9.10 -24.12
CA THR A 594 -10.06 9.53 -23.34
C THR A 594 -11.40 9.10 -23.95
N LEU A 595 -11.47 8.79 -25.25
CA LEU A 595 -12.70 8.30 -25.87
C LEU A 595 -13.04 6.86 -25.46
N THR A 596 -12.10 6.09 -24.91
CA THR A 596 -12.31 4.67 -24.59
C THR A 596 -13.03 4.43 -23.27
N ARG A 597 -13.11 5.44 -22.38
CA ARG A 597 -13.64 5.32 -21.01
C ARG A 597 -14.67 6.39 -20.66
N VAL A 598 -15.37 6.95 -21.66
CA VAL A 598 -16.33 8.07 -21.46
C VAL A 598 -17.38 7.77 -20.39
N ALA A 599 -17.88 6.53 -20.31
CA ALA A 599 -18.87 6.13 -19.32
C ALA A 599 -18.42 6.31 -17.86
N GLN A 600 -17.11 6.38 -17.58
CA GLN A 600 -16.57 6.63 -16.25
C GLN A 600 -16.78 8.09 -15.77
N LEU A 601 -17.17 9.00 -16.67
CA LEU A 601 -17.38 10.41 -16.35
C LEU A 601 -18.81 10.74 -15.88
N ARG A 602 -19.71 9.75 -15.75
CA ARG A 602 -21.15 9.97 -15.48
C ARG A 602 -21.47 10.86 -14.27
N ASP A 603 -20.63 10.80 -13.25
CA ASP A 603 -20.82 11.55 -12.00
C ASP A 603 -19.81 12.70 -11.84
N ILE A 604 -19.30 13.23 -12.96
CA ILE A 604 -18.31 14.32 -12.98
C ILE A 604 -18.83 15.39 -13.94
N ASN A 605 -18.84 16.65 -13.50
CA ASN A 605 -19.17 17.77 -14.37
C ASN A 605 -17.96 18.08 -15.26
N ILE A 606 -18.18 18.11 -16.57
CA ILE A 606 -17.10 18.29 -17.55
C ILE A 606 -17.20 19.67 -18.19
N ALA A 607 -16.06 20.33 -18.40
CA ALA A 607 -15.98 21.49 -19.27
C ALA A 607 -14.87 21.32 -20.32
N LEU A 608 -15.20 21.57 -21.58
CA LEU A 608 -14.32 21.40 -22.72
C LEU A 608 -14.21 22.73 -23.47
N TYR A 609 -12.98 23.22 -23.65
CA TYR A 609 -12.67 24.46 -24.37
C TYR A 609 -11.62 24.20 -25.43
N ASN A 610 -11.82 24.69 -26.66
CA ASN A 610 -10.83 24.58 -27.73
C ASN A 610 -11.03 25.69 -28.78
N GLY A 611 -9.93 26.29 -29.25
CA GLY A 611 -9.93 27.26 -30.33
C GLY A 611 -9.79 26.60 -31.70
N ASN A 612 -9.52 27.40 -32.72
CA ASN A 612 -9.12 26.91 -34.05
C ASN A 612 -8.30 27.92 -34.87
N ASN A 613 -7.68 28.91 -34.23
CA ASN A 613 -7.01 30.00 -34.94
C ASN A 613 -5.49 29.79 -35.11
N ASP A 614 -5.00 28.59 -34.80
CA ASP A 614 -3.68 28.10 -35.19
C ASP A 614 -3.72 26.62 -35.59
N TYR A 615 -2.57 26.10 -36.04
CA TYR A 615 -2.44 24.70 -36.47
C TYR A 615 -2.73 23.70 -35.34
N THR A 616 -2.26 24.00 -34.12
CA THR A 616 -2.37 23.08 -32.98
C THR A 616 -3.82 22.96 -32.53
N ASP A 617 -4.50 24.05 -32.20
CA ASP A 617 -5.89 24.01 -31.74
C ASP A 617 -6.83 23.53 -32.85
N SER A 618 -6.57 23.87 -34.11
CA SER A 618 -7.31 23.30 -35.25
C SER A 618 -7.17 21.77 -35.34
N THR A 619 -5.99 21.24 -35.01
CA THR A 619 -5.72 19.79 -34.99
C THR A 619 -6.41 19.09 -33.82
N LEU A 620 -6.56 19.78 -32.67
CA LEU A 620 -7.13 19.21 -31.44
C LEU A 620 -8.67 19.29 -31.40
N LEU A 621 -9.27 20.30 -32.07
CA LEU A 621 -10.71 20.55 -32.05
C LEU A 621 -11.58 19.34 -32.47
N PRO A 622 -11.24 18.55 -33.50
CA PRO A 622 -12.02 17.37 -33.87
C PRO A 622 -12.09 16.33 -32.75
N GLY A 623 -10.97 16.08 -32.05
CA GLY A 623 -10.92 15.16 -30.92
C GLY A 623 -11.74 15.66 -29.73
N CYS A 624 -11.66 16.96 -29.44
CA CYS A 624 -12.48 17.61 -28.41
C CYS A 624 -13.99 17.50 -28.73
N SER A 625 -14.38 17.72 -29.99
CA SER A 625 -15.76 17.59 -30.44
C SER A 625 -16.27 16.14 -30.35
N ARG A 626 -15.44 15.14 -30.70
CA ARG A 626 -15.81 13.73 -30.54
C ARG A 626 -16.05 13.34 -29.08
N LEU A 627 -15.23 13.83 -28.15
CA LEU A 627 -15.47 13.59 -26.72
C LEU A 627 -16.78 14.24 -26.26
N HIS A 628 -17.03 15.49 -26.66
CA HIS A 628 -18.29 16.18 -26.40
C HIS A 628 -19.49 15.36 -26.87
N ASP A 629 -19.48 14.88 -28.11
CA ASP A 629 -20.59 14.13 -28.69
C ASP A 629 -20.83 12.82 -27.92
N LEU A 630 -19.76 12.11 -27.52
CA LEU A 630 -19.89 10.93 -26.67
C LEU A 630 -20.47 11.27 -25.29
N LEU A 631 -20.03 12.36 -24.64
CA LEU A 631 -20.58 12.81 -23.36
C LEU A 631 -22.09 13.08 -23.47
N VAL A 632 -22.53 13.75 -24.55
CA VAL A 632 -23.95 13.98 -24.84
C VAL A 632 -24.70 12.66 -25.05
N ILE A 633 -24.15 11.74 -25.86
CA ILE A 633 -24.75 10.42 -26.11
C ILE A 633 -24.92 9.62 -24.81
N PHE A 634 -23.95 9.69 -23.90
CA PHE A 634 -24.00 9.01 -22.60
C PHE A 634 -24.78 9.77 -21.53
N ASN A 635 -25.40 10.91 -21.88
CA ASN A 635 -26.15 11.77 -20.97
C ASN A 635 -25.31 12.25 -19.76
N ILE A 636 -24.06 12.64 -20.04
CA ILE A 636 -23.10 13.15 -19.06
C ILE A 636 -23.06 14.68 -19.15
N SER A 637 -23.12 15.37 -18.00
CA SER A 637 -23.11 16.84 -17.94
C SER A 637 -21.81 17.40 -18.50
N VAL A 638 -21.91 18.14 -19.61
CA VAL A 638 -20.78 18.78 -20.27
C VAL A 638 -21.12 20.22 -20.65
N TYR A 639 -20.22 21.14 -20.30
CA TYR A 639 -20.16 22.47 -20.90
C TYR A 639 -19.11 22.44 -22.01
N PHE A 640 -19.48 22.89 -23.21
CA PHE A 640 -18.59 22.87 -24.35
C PHE A 640 -18.54 24.26 -25.00
N ASN A 641 -17.33 24.78 -25.16
CA ASN A 641 -17.08 26.06 -25.82
C ASN A 641 -15.94 25.90 -26.85
N ALA A 642 -16.34 25.63 -28.10
CA ALA A 642 -15.45 25.73 -29.25
C ALA A 642 -15.31 27.22 -29.64
N TYR A 643 -14.41 27.94 -28.98
CA TYR A 643 -14.38 29.39 -29.02
C TYR A 643 -13.86 30.00 -30.33
N GLY A 644 -13.45 29.17 -31.28
CA GLY A 644 -13.05 29.59 -32.62
C GLY A 644 -11.85 30.52 -32.61
N ASP A 645 -12.04 31.73 -33.14
CA ASP A 645 -11.06 32.83 -33.16
C ASP A 645 -10.92 33.58 -31.82
N GLY A 646 -11.55 33.08 -30.75
CA GLY A 646 -11.45 33.64 -29.40
C GLY A 646 -12.46 34.75 -29.09
N GLN A 647 -13.21 35.26 -30.08
CA GLN A 647 -14.18 36.34 -29.84
C GLN A 647 -15.28 35.96 -28.86
N SER A 648 -15.68 34.69 -28.86
CA SER A 648 -16.77 34.17 -28.02
C SER A 648 -16.41 34.02 -26.54
N ILE A 649 -15.13 33.87 -26.21
CA ILE A 649 -14.64 33.71 -24.83
C ILE A 649 -14.08 35.01 -24.25
N GLY A 650 -13.65 35.94 -25.11
CA GLY A 650 -13.16 37.25 -24.70
C GLY A 650 -11.83 37.19 -23.95
N HIS A 651 -11.62 38.14 -23.03
CA HIS A 651 -10.42 38.24 -22.16
C HIS A 651 -9.06 38.25 -22.89
N GLY A 652 -9.02 38.72 -24.14
CA GLY A 652 -7.80 38.80 -24.95
C GLY A 652 -7.40 37.48 -25.61
N CYS A 653 -8.27 36.46 -25.59
CA CYS A 653 -8.08 35.25 -26.39
C CYS A 653 -8.21 35.56 -27.88
N ASP A 654 -7.27 35.04 -28.67
CA ASP A 654 -7.25 35.18 -30.12
C ASP A 654 -7.52 33.84 -30.85
N GLY A 655 -8.01 32.84 -30.13
CA GLY A 655 -8.37 31.53 -30.69
C GLY A 655 -7.22 30.53 -30.83
N LYS A 656 -6.01 30.88 -30.37
CA LYS A 656 -4.80 30.05 -30.52
C LYS A 656 -4.49 29.19 -29.29
N HIS A 657 -3.54 28.29 -29.45
CA HIS A 657 -3.00 27.41 -28.42
C HIS A 657 -2.05 28.16 -27.46
N ASP A 658 -2.58 29.12 -26.71
CA ASP A 658 -1.78 30.01 -25.88
C ASP A 658 -2.37 30.35 -24.50
N TRP A 659 -1.54 31.01 -23.70
CA TRP A 659 -1.89 31.40 -22.33
C TRP A 659 -3.06 32.39 -22.26
N ALA A 660 -3.24 33.27 -23.24
CA ALA A 660 -4.34 34.23 -23.22
C ALA A 660 -5.69 33.50 -23.30
N CYS A 661 -5.78 32.51 -24.17
CA CYS A 661 -6.96 31.67 -24.31
C CYS A 661 -7.19 30.71 -23.13
N TRP A 662 -6.14 30.10 -22.57
CA TRP A 662 -6.29 29.25 -21.37
C TRP A 662 -6.70 30.06 -20.13
N LYS A 663 -6.14 31.27 -19.98
CA LYS A 663 -6.55 32.20 -18.93
C LYS A 663 -8.02 32.60 -19.08
N ALA A 664 -8.45 32.94 -20.31
CA ALA A 664 -9.85 33.25 -20.60
C ALA A 664 -10.78 32.07 -20.26
N SER A 665 -10.40 30.86 -20.67
CA SER A 665 -11.15 29.62 -20.38
C SER A 665 -11.25 29.34 -18.89
N LEU A 666 -10.18 29.58 -18.14
CA LEU A 666 -10.18 29.44 -16.70
C LEU A 666 -11.09 30.48 -16.01
N ILE A 667 -11.06 31.74 -16.47
CA ILE A 667 -11.96 32.79 -15.98
C ILE A 667 -13.43 32.40 -16.19
N ASP A 668 -13.78 31.89 -17.38
CA ASP A 668 -15.14 31.47 -17.73
C ASP A 668 -15.62 30.24 -16.92
N VAL A 669 -14.74 29.24 -16.72
CA VAL A 669 -15.14 28.00 -16.05
C VAL A 669 -15.20 28.11 -14.53
N LEU A 670 -14.41 29.00 -13.92
CA LEU A 670 -14.24 29.05 -12.47
C LEU A 670 -15.57 29.22 -11.70
N PRO A 671 -16.52 30.08 -12.11
CA PRO A 671 -17.83 30.16 -11.46
C PRO A 671 -18.60 28.83 -11.48
N ARG A 672 -18.46 28.02 -12.54
CA ARG A 672 -19.11 26.70 -12.66
C ARG A 672 -18.46 25.68 -11.72
N ILE A 673 -17.13 25.68 -11.64
CA ILE A 673 -16.38 24.87 -10.67
C ILE A 673 -16.84 25.22 -9.25
N MET A 674 -16.88 26.51 -8.91
CA MET A 674 -17.29 26.97 -7.58
C MET A 674 -18.73 26.58 -7.25
N ALA A 675 -19.66 26.70 -8.20
CA ALA A 675 -21.06 26.33 -8.00
C ALA A 675 -21.21 24.86 -7.61
N VAL A 676 -20.42 23.95 -8.20
CA VAL A 676 -20.46 22.53 -7.86
C VAL A 676 -19.80 22.24 -6.51
N LEU A 677 -18.67 22.88 -6.21
CA LEU A 677 -17.95 22.68 -4.95
C LEU A 677 -18.69 23.27 -3.73
N GLN A 678 -19.46 24.35 -3.92
CA GLN A 678 -20.19 25.04 -2.84
C GLN A 678 -21.58 24.44 -2.55
N GLN A 679 -22.14 23.60 -3.41
CA GLN A 679 -23.45 22.98 -3.19
C GLN A 679 -23.50 22.01 -1.99
N GLN A 680 -22.38 21.76 -1.31
CA GLN A 680 -22.22 20.68 -0.33
C GLN A 680 -21.80 21.16 1.08
N TYR A 681 -21.61 22.47 1.30
CA TYR A 681 -21.07 23.04 2.55
C TYR A 681 -21.76 24.31 3.02
#